data_AF-A0A9E3FB29-F1
#
_entry.id   AF-A0A9E3FB29-F1
#
_cell.length_a   1.000
_cell.length_b   1.000
_cell.length_c   1.000
_cell.angle_alpha   90.00
_cell.angle_beta   90.00
_cell.angle_gamma   90.00
#
_symmetry.space_group_name_H-M   'P 1'
#
loop_
_entity.id
_entity.type
_entity.pdbx_description
1 polymer ?
#
loop_
_entity_poly.entity_id
_entity_poly.type
_entity_poly.pdbx_seq_one_letter_code
_entity_poly.pdbx_strand_id
1 'polypeptide(L)'
;MRRQLTALVAIAVLAGSVTATLPRAAATPGWTGLRAGAALVDATWHVGASAGQYASNVGESDIQGEWDPQVSSTAKRSSYGVASRLSISAIVVQDGKGNPPVALVRDDNYLAQDMLIRRAGQILAAAHSPVTYDHILLSASHDHNSPYYSSPAVGVWLFQDAMDLRMFEYQAHQIATAIERATAALRPARVGATTVQFPGFQGNIAGSGVQEDGSPVGYPLQDNDHGLVVMRFDDMSNPSSPEPLATWVNYAEHGESLDEYDLISQDWIAPFYRYLSQATDAPVVFSQGSVGSAEGPYEGAYPKGQVPTLHDGSDPVDAIYGHMGYAQAERGAHLLAQQAINAWQAIGGADNGIDVQAPYDDNPTVTMLTRWYAGPLSHPYPSVSNCRSDETLGGDLGAPVLGIPDCERVGSAIGLTLPFSPDFFGRLKALGLPIPDNYDAPSAVALEENLRLKLQAVRIGSSLLASCACEPQSDLIKDLESRTDDHVGNQFFGFDYANQADVNEGWPVGYDNGVPAAPVRACYAVDASSYSCPDPGDRLGVRRLTVSKAAFDHMEAEINNDAAGWNDSSYADQANTEPADITAIKGNFTHTELGAGEFASCPGYALTVGLGHTGDYNGYTVSYREYEARDSYRKALTAYGPHTADYMVTNLLGMAANLLCGTPVPTQPTDSIAAADEQRQVNEANTLGAISAAYYRSWSAQIPDSAGPAAILKQPHKRKRFDTATLTWRGGDNWTDNPVVRVKRRVNGKWVRYADQSGQIQTVLDRRPAATSEALKHYSGQQEWTWTANFEVFDSYPRADVAGGQTPNGRYRFVVRGHIHRGGTVRTYRLASKPFTVRPWSGIRISYQKWTRRGATFWFDPIHYPRMPKHRSKYVKFYADDKGGKGDHSLICKTCTFLPWAQTGQLASVTVTVVRHRHVIGQVAATRVGARRWFVPIPKTKHEHLVVRHGGARDTYGEINRYAARVHPGRQPPPPP
;
A
#
# COMPACT_ATOMS: atom_id res chain seq x y z
N MET A 1 26.79 35.75 32.67
CA MET A 1 26.49 37.15 33.06
C MET A 1 25.20 37.57 32.35
N ARG A 2 24.02 37.26 32.90
CA ARG A 2 23.12 38.16 33.67
C ARG A 2 23.06 39.62 33.16
N ARG A 3 21.83 40.00 32.78
CA ARG A 3 21.24 41.33 32.49
C ARG A 3 21.20 41.73 31.01
N GLN A 4 20.04 41.51 30.38
CA GLN A 4 19.14 42.59 29.95
C GLN A 4 17.86 42.00 29.32
N LEU A 5 16.86 41.78 30.18
CA LEU A 5 15.44 41.88 29.81
C LEU A 5 15.04 43.36 29.96
N THR A 6 14.21 43.85 29.03
CA THR A 6 12.91 44.54 29.20
C THR A 6 12.75 45.71 28.21
N ALA A 7 11.57 45.79 27.60
CA ALA A 7 10.97 46.89 26.81
C ALA A 7 11.09 46.85 25.28
N LEU A 8 10.06 46.32 24.60
CA LEU A 8 9.05 47.15 23.93
C LEU A 8 7.98 46.28 23.23
N VAL A 9 6.82 46.20 23.90
CA VAL A 9 5.52 45.85 23.32
C VAL A 9 4.84 47.16 22.90
N ALA A 10 4.05 47.07 21.83
CA ALA A 10 3.14 48.08 21.27
C ALA A 10 3.74 49.04 20.21
N ILE A 11 3.52 48.71 18.94
CA ILE A 11 2.55 49.37 18.06
C ILE A 11 2.16 48.36 16.97
N ALA A 12 0.94 47.87 17.05
CA ALA A 12 0.20 47.25 15.96
C ALA A 12 -0.92 48.21 15.54
N VAL A 13 -1.47 47.97 14.35
CA VAL A 13 -2.74 48.46 13.78
C VAL A 13 -2.56 49.45 12.61
N LEU A 14 -2.54 48.88 11.39
CA LEU A 14 -3.37 49.25 10.20
C LEU A 14 -2.66 48.91 8.88
N ALA A 15 -2.96 47.74 8.31
CA ALA A 15 -3.04 47.53 6.85
C ALA A 15 -3.66 46.17 6.48
N GLY A 16 -5.00 46.13 6.47
CA GLY A 16 -5.81 45.50 5.43
C GLY A 16 -5.56 44.03 5.04
N SER A 17 -5.96 43.10 5.89
CA SER A 17 -6.36 41.75 5.48
C SER A 17 -7.75 41.82 4.82
N VAL A 18 -7.83 41.56 3.52
CA VAL A 18 -9.09 41.20 2.85
C VAL A 18 -9.42 39.78 3.29
N THR A 19 -10.15 39.67 4.40
CA THR A 19 -10.81 38.43 4.81
C THR A 19 -11.92 38.15 3.81
N ALA A 20 -11.71 37.15 2.96
CA ALA A 20 -12.82 36.46 2.33
C ALA A 20 -13.62 35.80 3.47
N THR A 21 -14.74 36.40 3.83
CA THR A 21 -15.73 35.82 4.73
C THR A 21 -16.28 34.56 4.07
N LEU A 22 -15.73 33.40 4.42
CA LEU A 22 -16.43 32.14 4.22
C LEU A 22 -17.71 32.21 5.05
N PRO A 23 -18.88 31.84 4.49
CA PRO A 23 -20.10 31.81 5.26
C PRO A 23 -19.91 30.85 6.43
N ARG A 24 -19.99 31.38 7.65
CA ARG A 24 -20.10 30.58 8.88
C ARG A 24 -21.33 29.71 8.68
N ALA A 25 -21.13 28.39 8.58
CA ALA A 25 -22.24 27.44 8.57
C ALA A 25 -23.14 27.76 9.76
N ALA A 26 -24.41 28.04 9.48
CA ALA A 26 -25.40 28.18 10.53
C ALA A 26 -25.34 26.90 11.36
N ALA A 27 -25.20 27.02 12.69
CA ALA A 27 -25.27 25.89 13.59
C ALA A 27 -26.60 25.16 13.32
N THR A 28 -26.53 23.95 12.77
CA THR A 28 -27.69 23.09 12.62
C THR A 28 -28.23 22.81 14.01
N PRO A 29 -29.47 23.19 14.34
CA PRO A 29 -30.02 22.93 15.65
C PRO A 29 -30.20 21.40 15.83
N GLY A 30 -29.65 20.84 16.91
CA GLY A 30 -30.15 19.60 17.52
C GLY A 30 -29.53 18.25 17.11
N TRP A 31 -28.47 18.17 16.31
CA TRP A 31 -27.84 16.86 16.03
C TRP A 31 -26.99 16.39 17.22
N THR A 32 -27.46 15.35 17.91
CA THR A 32 -26.77 14.72 19.06
C THR A 32 -26.16 13.37 18.71
N GLY A 33 -26.13 12.99 17.43
CA GLY A 33 -25.53 11.75 16.94
C GLY A 33 -24.07 11.93 16.53
N LEU A 34 -23.59 11.02 15.67
CA LEU A 34 -22.26 11.02 15.08
C LEU A 34 -21.98 12.30 14.31
N ARG A 35 -20.79 12.85 14.47
CA ARG A 35 -20.23 13.85 13.58
C ARG A 35 -18.94 13.32 12.98
N ALA A 36 -18.77 13.56 11.68
CA ALA A 36 -17.54 13.23 10.99
C ALA A 36 -17.11 14.39 10.09
N GLY A 37 -15.82 14.47 9.82
CA GLY A 37 -15.21 15.45 8.94
C GLY A 37 -13.96 14.84 8.33
N ALA A 38 -13.70 15.11 7.06
CA ALA A 38 -12.58 14.54 6.34
C ALA A 38 -11.75 15.61 5.65
N ALA A 39 -10.45 15.38 5.57
CA ALA A 39 -9.51 16.25 4.87
C ALA A 39 -8.39 15.44 4.23
N LEU A 40 -7.90 15.96 3.11
CA LEU A 40 -6.70 15.50 2.43
C LEU A 40 -5.76 16.69 2.25
N VAL A 41 -4.51 16.51 2.64
CA VAL A 41 -3.43 17.48 2.59
C VAL A 41 -2.32 16.89 1.73
N ASP A 42 -1.74 17.69 0.82
CA ASP A 42 -0.57 17.27 0.05
C ASP A 42 0.64 17.21 0.99
N ALA A 43 1.36 16.09 1.01
CA ALA A 43 2.54 15.89 1.84
C ALA A 43 3.77 15.49 1.01
N THR A 44 3.74 15.75 -0.29
CA THR A 44 4.85 15.43 -1.19
C THR A 44 6.10 16.22 -0.80
N TRP A 45 7.13 15.51 -0.34
CA TRP A 45 8.42 16.12 -0.01
C TRP A 45 9.18 16.61 -1.25
N HIS A 46 10.35 17.21 -1.04
CA HIS A 46 11.11 17.90 -2.06
C HIS A 46 11.79 16.95 -3.05
N VAL A 47 11.69 17.27 -4.35
CA VAL A 47 12.46 16.58 -5.39
C VAL A 47 13.96 16.80 -5.12
N GLY A 48 14.74 15.74 -5.07
CA GLY A 48 16.13 15.77 -4.62
C GLY A 48 16.37 14.90 -3.38
N ALA A 49 15.35 14.73 -2.52
CA ALA A 49 15.34 13.65 -1.54
C ALA A 49 15.24 12.29 -2.25
N SER A 50 15.77 11.23 -1.67
CA SER A 50 15.56 9.84 -2.10
C SER A 50 14.08 9.56 -2.29
N ALA A 51 13.75 8.72 -3.27
CA ALA A 51 12.39 8.28 -3.47
C ALA A 51 11.90 7.29 -2.39
N GLY A 52 12.78 6.71 -1.56
CA GLY A 52 12.41 5.75 -0.51
C GLY A 52 13.44 4.64 -0.35
N GLN A 53 13.05 3.49 0.21
CA GLN A 53 13.94 2.38 0.59
C GLN A 53 14.63 1.77 -0.63
N TYR A 54 13.83 1.48 -1.66
CA TYR A 54 14.27 0.88 -2.92
C TYR A 54 14.66 1.91 -3.98
N ALA A 55 14.94 3.15 -3.57
CA ALA A 55 15.72 4.04 -4.41
C ALA A 55 17.10 3.41 -4.66
N SER A 56 17.65 3.65 -5.86
CA SER A 56 18.96 3.13 -6.23
C SER A 56 20.04 3.56 -5.22
N ASN A 57 21.01 2.69 -4.91
CA ASN A 57 22.14 3.08 -4.06
C ASN A 57 23.10 4.02 -4.80
N VAL A 58 23.72 4.96 -4.09
CA VAL A 58 24.77 5.84 -4.65
C VAL A 58 26.09 5.08 -4.66
N GLY A 59 26.67 4.82 -5.83
CA GLY A 59 28.07 4.35 -5.91
C GLY A 59 29.04 5.47 -5.54
N GLU A 60 30.18 5.16 -4.90
CA GLU A 60 31.20 6.16 -4.49
C GLU A 60 31.66 7.08 -5.64
N SER A 61 31.60 6.62 -6.89
CA SER A 61 31.94 7.40 -8.09
C SER A 61 30.81 8.28 -8.64
N ASP A 62 29.57 8.17 -8.15
CA ASP A 62 28.36 8.78 -8.73
C ASP A 62 27.86 10.02 -7.93
N ILE A 63 28.45 10.33 -6.76
CA ILE A 63 28.15 11.55 -5.98
C ILE A 63 28.33 12.84 -6.81
N GLN A 64 29.28 12.86 -7.76
CA GLN A 64 29.51 14.00 -8.65
C GLN A 64 28.42 14.15 -9.75
N GLY A 65 27.60 13.12 -9.96
CA GLY A 65 26.49 13.08 -10.92
C GLY A 65 25.10 13.33 -10.31
N GLU A 66 24.98 13.29 -8.97
CA GLU A 66 23.73 13.56 -8.26
C GLU A 66 23.38 15.05 -8.25
N TRP A 67 22.07 15.35 -8.35
CA TRP A 67 21.54 16.71 -8.35
C TRP A 67 20.63 16.90 -7.13
N ASP A 68 21.26 17.26 -6.02
CA ASP A 68 20.61 17.56 -4.74
C ASP A 68 21.15 18.86 -4.13
N PRO A 69 20.69 20.02 -4.62
CA PRO A 69 21.17 21.32 -4.16
C PRO A 69 20.74 21.67 -2.73
N GLN A 70 19.83 20.90 -2.12
CA GLN A 70 19.35 21.10 -0.75
C GLN A 70 19.97 20.11 0.24
N VAL A 71 20.83 19.19 -0.23
CA VAL A 71 21.44 18.14 0.59
C VAL A 71 20.34 17.41 1.39
N SER A 72 19.31 16.98 0.68
CA SER A 72 18.18 16.22 1.17
C SER A 72 18.40 14.71 1.12
N SER A 73 19.45 14.22 0.45
CA SER A 73 19.77 12.80 0.39
C SER A 73 21.23 12.51 0.75
N THR A 74 21.48 11.43 1.49
CA THR A 74 22.82 11.08 2.01
C THR A 74 23.31 9.73 1.48
N ALA A 75 22.54 8.66 1.68
CA ALA A 75 22.95 7.29 1.34
C ALA A 75 22.33 6.77 0.03
N LYS A 76 21.16 7.29 -0.33
CA LYS A 76 20.34 6.81 -1.45
C LYS A 76 20.37 7.80 -2.61
N ARG A 77 19.98 7.35 -3.80
CA ARG A 77 19.92 8.20 -4.99
C ARG A 77 18.77 9.19 -4.87
N SER A 78 19.07 10.47 -5.12
CA SER A 78 18.07 11.53 -5.16
C SER A 78 16.95 11.23 -6.15
N SER A 79 15.72 11.66 -5.87
CA SER A 79 14.61 11.65 -6.83
C SER A 79 14.78 12.75 -7.88
N TYR A 80 14.22 12.57 -9.09
CA TYR A 80 14.22 13.61 -10.16
C TYR A 80 12.85 14.18 -10.43
N GLY A 81 11.85 13.75 -9.67
CA GLY A 81 10.48 14.13 -9.93
C GLY A 81 9.50 13.39 -9.05
N VAL A 82 8.25 13.55 -9.43
CA VAL A 82 7.08 13.01 -8.76
C VAL A 82 6.25 12.27 -9.81
N ALA A 83 6.07 10.96 -9.64
CA ALA A 83 5.17 10.14 -10.43
C ALA A 83 3.72 10.32 -9.97
N SER A 84 3.51 10.21 -8.66
CA SER A 84 2.25 10.55 -7.99
C SER A 84 2.52 11.31 -6.71
N ARG A 85 1.59 12.22 -6.36
CA ARG A 85 1.67 13.05 -5.16
C ARG A 85 1.51 12.22 -3.92
N LEU A 86 2.27 12.53 -2.88
CA LEU A 86 2.03 12.01 -1.54
C LEU A 86 1.02 12.90 -0.80
N SER A 87 0.37 12.33 0.20
CA SER A 87 -0.71 12.96 0.95
C SER A 87 -0.66 12.60 2.42
N ILE A 88 -1.41 13.35 3.22
CA ILE A 88 -1.87 12.93 4.53
C ILE A 88 -3.36 13.17 4.56
N SER A 89 -4.12 12.14 4.91
CA SER A 89 -5.58 12.17 4.94
C SER A 89 -6.09 11.85 6.33
N ALA A 90 -7.12 12.54 6.77
CA ALA A 90 -7.72 12.34 8.09
C ALA A 90 -9.24 12.27 8.00
N ILE A 91 -9.84 11.36 8.76
CA ILE A 91 -11.25 11.39 9.16
C ILE A 91 -11.27 11.64 10.67
N VAL A 92 -11.87 12.75 11.09
CA VAL A 92 -12.13 13.03 12.50
C VAL A 92 -13.56 12.64 12.80
N VAL A 93 -13.74 11.78 13.79
CA VAL A 93 -15.03 11.23 14.21
C VAL A 93 -15.30 11.62 15.65
N GLN A 94 -16.51 12.09 15.93
CA GLN A 94 -16.94 12.51 17.25
C GLN A 94 -18.35 11.98 17.53
N ASP A 95 -18.56 11.33 18.66
CA ASP A 95 -19.91 10.97 19.10
C ASP A 95 -20.62 12.12 19.84
N GLY A 96 -21.93 11.96 20.05
CA GLY A 96 -22.72 12.90 20.85
C GLY A 96 -22.69 12.64 22.36
N LYS A 97 -21.80 11.76 22.84
CA LYS A 97 -21.76 11.26 24.22
C LYS A 97 -20.71 11.96 25.08
N GLY A 98 -19.97 12.90 24.51
CA GLY A 98 -18.96 13.70 25.21
C GLY A 98 -17.57 13.08 25.22
N ASN A 99 -17.37 11.98 24.47
CA ASN A 99 -16.05 11.42 24.27
C ASN A 99 -15.18 12.36 23.41
N PRO A 100 -13.85 12.39 23.62
CA PRO A 100 -12.96 13.17 22.77
C PRO A 100 -13.04 12.70 21.30
N PRO A 101 -12.90 13.62 20.33
CA PRO A 101 -12.89 13.24 18.92
C PRO A 101 -11.65 12.39 18.61
N VAL A 102 -11.84 11.36 17.80
CA VAL A 102 -10.79 10.44 17.33
C VAL A 102 -10.42 10.81 15.89
N ALA A 103 -9.13 10.91 15.60
CA ALA A 103 -8.63 11.12 14.25
C ALA A 103 -8.06 9.81 13.68
N LEU A 104 -8.71 9.30 12.64
CA LEU A 104 -8.19 8.22 11.79
C LEU A 104 -7.33 8.87 10.70
N VAL A 105 -6.02 8.71 10.80
CA VAL A 105 -5.04 9.40 9.96
C VAL A 105 -4.26 8.39 9.15
N ARG A 106 -4.10 8.68 7.86
CA ARG A 106 -3.15 7.99 6.98
C ARG A 106 -2.07 8.94 6.55
N ASP A 107 -0.83 8.50 6.61
CA ASP A 107 0.28 9.11 5.90
C ASP A 107 0.88 8.17 4.85
N ASP A 108 1.57 8.76 3.89
CA ASP A 108 2.20 8.04 2.79
C ASP A 108 3.66 7.73 3.13
N ASN A 109 3.89 7.27 4.35
CA ASN A 109 5.23 6.95 4.84
C ASN A 109 5.55 5.46 4.70
N TYR A 110 6.84 5.16 4.80
CA TYR A 110 7.35 3.80 4.94
C TYR A 110 6.91 3.16 6.26
N LEU A 111 7.07 3.84 7.40
CA LEU A 111 6.66 3.29 8.71
C LEU A 111 5.88 4.34 9.50
N ALA A 112 4.95 3.88 10.35
CA ALA A 112 4.35 4.71 11.39
C ALA A 112 5.36 4.99 12.49
N GLN A 113 5.33 6.20 13.05
CA GLN A 113 6.34 6.63 14.03
C GLN A 113 5.74 7.43 15.16
N ASP A 114 6.04 7.00 16.38
CA ASP A 114 5.57 7.70 17.55
C ASP A 114 6.15 9.11 17.67
N MET A 115 7.45 9.32 17.40
CA MET A 115 8.05 10.66 17.50
C MET A 115 7.40 11.68 16.57
N LEU A 116 7.00 11.25 15.38
CA LEU A 116 6.29 12.10 14.42
C LEU A 116 4.88 12.45 14.92
N ILE A 117 4.16 11.47 15.48
CA ILE A 117 2.82 11.66 16.06
C ILE A 117 2.88 12.57 17.29
N ARG A 118 3.88 12.43 18.17
CA ARG A 118 4.13 13.33 19.30
C ARG A 118 4.33 14.76 18.84
N ARG A 119 5.12 14.96 17.78
CA ARG A 119 5.35 16.31 17.22
C ARG A 119 4.07 16.91 16.65
N ALA A 120 3.27 16.13 15.92
CA ALA A 120 1.95 16.57 15.46
C ALA A 120 1.03 16.92 16.65
N GLY A 121 1.03 16.10 17.71
CA GLY A 121 0.30 16.35 18.96
C GLY A 121 0.71 17.65 19.66
N GLN A 122 2.00 17.98 19.70
CA GLN A 122 2.48 19.28 20.23
C GLN A 122 1.96 20.47 19.41
N ILE A 123 1.93 20.35 18.08
CA ILE A 123 1.42 21.40 17.18
C ILE A 123 -0.10 21.58 17.39
N LEU A 124 -0.85 20.48 17.49
CA LEU A 124 -2.28 20.47 17.78
C LEU A 124 -2.61 21.07 19.14
N ALA A 125 -1.84 20.70 20.17
CA ALA A 125 -1.99 21.25 21.52
C ALA A 125 -1.76 22.78 21.53
N ALA A 126 -0.72 23.26 20.83
CA ALA A 126 -0.48 24.69 20.67
C ALA A 126 -1.60 25.41 19.91
N ALA A 127 -2.31 24.71 19.02
CA ALA A 127 -3.48 25.21 18.30
C ALA A 127 -4.81 25.09 19.10
N HIS A 128 -4.78 24.50 20.30
CA HIS A 128 -5.97 24.17 21.10
C HIS A 128 -6.95 23.22 20.38
N SER A 129 -6.40 22.26 19.61
CA SER A 129 -7.20 21.22 18.98
C SER A 129 -7.94 20.38 20.02
N PRO A 130 -9.19 19.96 19.76
CA PRO A 130 -9.87 18.98 20.60
C PRO A 130 -9.34 17.56 20.42
N VAL A 131 -8.58 17.28 19.35
CA VAL A 131 -7.90 16.00 19.13
C VAL A 131 -6.54 16.07 19.82
N THR A 132 -6.31 15.17 20.78
CA THR A 132 -5.03 15.08 21.50
C THR A 132 -4.15 13.96 20.92
N TYR A 133 -2.87 13.93 21.32
CA TYR A 133 -1.92 12.87 20.94
C TYR A 133 -2.49 11.44 21.14
N ASP A 134 -3.18 11.20 22.27
CA ASP A 134 -3.76 9.88 22.58
C ASP A 134 -5.00 9.50 21.74
N HIS A 135 -5.53 10.46 20.95
CA HIS A 135 -6.70 10.28 20.09
C HIS A 135 -6.35 10.37 18.59
N ILE A 136 -5.08 10.16 18.25
CA ILE A 136 -4.60 10.03 16.88
C ILE A 136 -4.29 8.55 16.63
N LEU A 137 -5.06 7.92 15.75
CA LEU A 137 -4.75 6.62 15.16
C LEU A 137 -4.09 6.88 13.80
N LEU A 138 -2.76 6.91 13.77
CA LEU A 138 -2.01 7.13 12.53
C LEU A 138 -1.55 5.78 11.97
N SER A 139 -1.95 5.48 10.74
CA SER A 139 -1.49 4.33 9.95
C SER A 139 -0.61 4.82 8.80
N ALA A 140 0.58 4.25 8.69
CA ALA A 140 1.39 4.43 7.50
C ALA A 140 0.92 3.50 6.40
N SER A 141 0.97 3.96 5.15
CA SER A 141 0.64 3.09 4.03
C SER A 141 1.72 2.07 3.68
N HIS A 142 2.87 2.12 4.33
CA HIS A 142 4.02 1.30 3.99
C HIS A 142 4.49 1.48 2.55
N ASP A 143 4.64 2.74 2.16
CA ASP A 143 5.08 3.11 0.83
C ASP A 143 6.61 3.12 0.76
N HIS A 144 7.18 2.26 -0.09
CA HIS A 144 8.63 2.18 -0.30
C HIS A 144 9.14 3.18 -1.34
N ASN A 145 8.21 3.90 -1.97
CA ASN A 145 8.45 4.90 -3.01
C ASN A 145 8.09 6.32 -2.55
N SER A 146 8.03 6.52 -1.24
CA SER A 146 8.01 7.84 -0.60
C SER A 146 9.34 8.18 0.10
N PRO A 147 9.80 9.45 0.04
CA PRO A 147 10.86 9.94 0.90
C PRO A 147 10.51 9.67 2.37
N TYR A 148 11.45 9.11 3.13
CA TYR A 148 11.25 8.83 4.55
C TYR A 148 12.50 9.18 5.37
N TYR A 149 12.38 10.22 6.19
CA TYR A 149 13.51 10.90 6.85
C TYR A 149 13.17 11.33 8.29
N SER A 150 12.09 10.78 8.85
CA SER A 150 11.51 11.25 10.11
C SER A 150 11.93 10.43 11.33
N SER A 151 12.60 9.28 11.17
CA SER A 151 13.05 8.46 12.30
C SER A 151 14.35 8.96 12.93
N PRO A 152 14.42 9.15 14.26
CA PRO A 152 15.68 9.22 14.97
C PRO A 152 16.35 7.85 15.17
N ALA A 153 15.66 6.72 14.91
CA ALA A 153 16.23 5.38 15.07
C ALA A 153 17.27 5.10 13.97
N VAL A 154 18.53 4.92 14.38
CA VAL A 154 19.68 4.92 13.45
C VAL A 154 19.75 3.69 12.56
N GLY A 155 19.19 2.57 13.01
CA GLY A 155 19.06 1.33 12.26
C GLY A 155 18.06 1.45 11.12
N VAL A 156 17.02 2.28 11.25
CA VAL A 156 16.12 2.59 10.14
C VAL A 156 16.86 3.27 8.98
N TRP A 157 17.93 4.02 9.27
CA TRP A 157 18.78 4.67 8.24
C TRP A 157 19.64 3.67 7.44
N LEU A 158 19.66 2.39 7.81
CA LEU A 158 20.29 1.33 7.02
C LEU A 158 19.39 0.92 5.85
N PHE A 159 18.08 0.95 6.05
CA PHE A 159 17.07 0.64 5.03
C PHE A 159 16.72 1.87 4.21
N GLN A 160 16.60 3.02 4.88
CA GLN A 160 16.19 4.30 4.33
C GLN A 160 17.38 5.27 4.30
N ASP A 161 17.10 6.55 4.06
CA ASP A 161 18.12 7.59 4.15
C ASP A 161 18.19 8.17 5.58
N ALA A 162 19.27 8.90 5.89
CA ALA A 162 19.48 9.44 7.23
C ALA A 162 18.44 10.53 7.59
N MET A 163 18.09 10.66 8.87
CA MET A 163 17.08 11.62 9.34
C MET A 163 17.32 13.06 8.81
N ASP A 164 16.24 13.71 8.36
CA ASP A 164 16.20 15.13 8.03
C ASP A 164 15.18 15.84 8.91
N LEU A 165 15.67 16.63 9.87
CA LEU A 165 14.85 17.42 10.80
C LEU A 165 13.87 18.35 10.07
N ARG A 166 14.19 18.76 8.84
CA ARG A 166 13.31 19.60 8.03
C ARG A 166 12.07 18.82 7.59
N MET A 167 12.28 17.58 7.15
CA MET A 167 11.19 16.70 6.73
C MET A 167 10.33 16.29 7.90
N PHE A 168 10.94 15.92 9.03
CA PHE A 168 10.25 15.62 10.28
C PHE A 168 9.30 16.75 10.68
N GLU A 169 9.79 18.00 10.72
CA GLU A 169 8.95 19.15 11.07
C GLU A 169 7.84 19.41 10.05
N TYR A 170 8.14 19.30 8.75
CA TYR A 170 7.16 19.46 7.69
C TYR A 170 6.04 18.44 7.80
N GLN A 171 6.36 17.14 7.90
CA GLN A 171 5.36 16.09 7.97
C GLN A 171 4.48 16.24 9.21
N ALA A 172 5.06 16.55 10.38
CA ALA A 172 4.27 16.80 11.58
C ALA A 172 3.25 17.96 11.39
N HIS A 173 3.64 19.02 10.68
CA HIS A 173 2.73 20.09 10.30
C HIS A 173 1.63 19.64 9.33
N GLN A 174 1.95 18.77 8.37
CA GLN A 174 0.96 18.24 7.43
C GLN A 174 -0.05 17.33 8.14
N ILE A 175 0.38 16.50 9.09
CA ILE A 175 -0.49 15.69 9.97
C ILE A 175 -1.44 16.59 10.75
N ALA A 176 -0.89 17.55 11.49
CA ALA A 176 -1.69 18.49 12.29
C ALA A 176 -2.68 19.28 11.40
N THR A 177 -2.25 19.68 10.20
CA THR A 177 -3.11 20.39 9.25
C THR A 177 -4.25 19.52 8.73
N ALA A 178 -4.02 18.23 8.47
CA ALA A 178 -5.06 17.31 8.02
C ALA A 178 -6.12 17.13 9.11
N ILE A 179 -5.69 16.92 10.36
CA ILE A 179 -6.56 16.79 11.52
C ILE A 179 -7.37 18.08 11.75
N GLU A 180 -6.73 19.25 11.78
CA GLU A 180 -7.44 20.53 11.98
C GLU A 180 -8.47 20.82 10.89
N ARG A 181 -8.16 20.50 9.63
CA ARG A 181 -9.11 20.67 8.52
C ARG A 181 -10.28 19.69 8.61
N ALA A 182 -10.04 18.45 9.02
CA ALA A 182 -11.07 17.45 9.24
C ALA A 182 -11.97 17.84 10.41
N THR A 183 -11.38 18.27 11.54
CA THR A 183 -12.09 18.82 12.71
C THR A 183 -12.96 20.01 12.34
N ALA A 184 -12.43 20.96 11.55
CA ALA A 184 -13.19 22.12 11.08
C ALA A 184 -14.33 21.75 10.11
N ALA A 185 -14.29 20.56 9.51
CA ALA A 185 -15.30 20.05 8.58
C ALA A 185 -16.36 19.14 9.23
N LEU A 186 -16.30 18.95 10.56
CA LEU A 186 -17.23 18.12 11.33
C LEU A 186 -18.70 18.54 11.11
N ARG A 187 -19.50 17.58 10.65
CA ARG A 187 -20.93 17.72 10.36
C ARG A 187 -21.69 16.46 10.77
N PRO A 188 -23.03 16.51 10.93
CA PRO A 188 -23.85 15.32 11.13
C PRO A 188 -23.46 14.19 10.18
N ALA A 189 -23.32 12.97 10.67
CA ALA A 189 -22.90 11.84 9.86
C ALA A 189 -23.60 10.54 10.27
N ARG A 190 -23.48 9.52 9.42
CA ARG A 190 -23.74 8.12 9.74
C ARG A 190 -22.60 7.27 9.20
N VAL A 191 -22.34 6.12 9.81
CA VAL A 191 -21.27 5.20 9.42
C VAL A 191 -21.80 3.79 9.27
N GLY A 192 -21.35 3.07 8.25
CA GLY A 192 -21.55 1.63 8.10
C GLY A 192 -20.29 0.98 7.56
N ALA A 193 -20.12 -0.32 7.78
CA ALA A 193 -18.91 -1.04 7.42
C ALA A 193 -19.17 -2.51 7.08
N THR A 194 -18.32 -3.08 6.24
CA THR A 194 -18.29 -4.52 5.97
C THR A 194 -16.93 -4.96 5.42
N THR A 195 -16.64 -6.24 5.55
CA THR A 195 -15.49 -6.91 4.94
C THR A 195 -15.92 -7.70 3.72
N VAL A 196 -15.10 -7.66 2.67
CA VAL A 196 -15.22 -8.54 1.51
C VAL A 196 -13.87 -9.19 1.23
N GLN A 197 -13.88 -10.40 0.68
CA GLN A 197 -12.64 -11.11 0.38
C GLN A 197 -12.05 -10.68 -0.96
N PHE A 198 -10.74 -10.45 -1.00
CA PHE A 198 -10.00 -10.18 -2.23
C PHE A 198 -8.57 -10.75 -2.19
N PRO A 199 -8.37 -12.03 -2.55
CA PRO A 199 -7.04 -12.65 -2.52
C PRO A 199 -6.14 -12.24 -3.69
N GLY A 200 -6.72 -11.66 -4.74
CA GLY A 200 -6.07 -11.61 -6.04
C GLY A 200 -4.89 -10.66 -6.18
N PHE A 201 -4.65 -9.80 -5.19
CA PHE A 201 -3.55 -8.85 -5.22
C PHE A 201 -2.50 -9.13 -4.15
N GLN A 202 -2.62 -10.25 -3.42
CA GLN A 202 -1.71 -10.65 -2.35
C GLN A 202 -1.12 -12.04 -2.62
N GLY A 203 0.07 -12.28 -2.10
CA GLY A 203 0.64 -13.59 -1.82
C GLY A 203 1.36 -13.56 -0.48
N ASN A 204 1.58 -14.73 0.12
CA ASN A 204 2.35 -14.88 1.35
C ASN A 204 3.83 -15.02 1.07
N ILE A 205 4.61 -14.01 1.45
CA ILE A 205 6.03 -13.97 1.12
C ILE A 205 6.93 -14.34 2.30
N ALA A 206 6.38 -14.35 3.52
CA ALA A 206 7.05 -14.94 4.67
C ALA A 206 7.49 -16.37 4.32
N GLY A 207 6.71 -17.02 3.45
CA GLY A 207 7.15 -18.11 2.61
C GLY A 207 7.06 -19.45 3.30
N SER A 208 7.15 -20.50 2.51
CA SER A 208 7.05 -21.89 2.93
C SER A 208 8.40 -22.50 3.30
N GLY A 209 8.43 -23.45 4.23
CA GLY A 209 9.63 -24.21 4.56
C GLY A 209 9.34 -25.61 5.09
N VAL A 210 10.40 -26.34 5.38
CA VAL A 210 10.35 -27.60 6.13
C VAL A 210 11.29 -27.42 7.32
N GLN A 211 10.79 -27.64 8.53
CA GLN A 211 11.56 -27.58 9.76
C GLN A 211 12.59 -28.72 9.79
N GLU A 212 13.60 -28.62 10.64
CA GLU A 212 14.67 -29.62 10.77
C GLU A 212 14.15 -31.01 11.18
N ASP A 213 13.07 -31.08 11.96
CA ASP A 213 12.40 -32.32 12.35
C ASP A 213 11.56 -32.95 11.22
N GLY A 214 11.48 -32.27 10.07
CA GLY A 214 10.76 -32.68 8.86
C GLY A 214 9.30 -32.24 8.79
N SER A 215 8.78 -31.52 9.79
CA SER A 215 7.43 -30.98 9.78
C SER A 215 7.31 -29.77 8.83
N PRO A 216 6.12 -29.49 8.27
CA PRO A 216 5.89 -28.30 7.44
C PRO A 216 5.88 -27.01 8.29
N VAL A 217 6.49 -25.93 7.80
CA VAL A 217 6.56 -24.62 8.49
C VAL A 217 6.34 -23.49 7.48
N GLY A 218 6.01 -22.29 7.97
CA GLY A 218 5.70 -21.14 7.13
C GLY A 218 4.31 -21.26 6.53
N TYR A 219 4.09 -20.43 5.52
CA TYR A 219 2.77 -20.26 4.92
C TYR A 219 2.82 -20.66 3.44
N PRO A 220 1.79 -21.35 2.94
CA PRO A 220 1.58 -21.48 1.50
C PRO A 220 1.41 -20.10 0.87
N LEU A 221 1.85 -19.95 -0.39
CA LEU A 221 1.85 -18.65 -1.09
C LEU A 221 0.46 -17.98 -1.17
N GLN A 222 -0.63 -18.73 -1.12
CA GLN A 222 -1.98 -18.16 -1.21
C GLN A 222 -2.59 -17.87 0.16
N ASP A 223 -2.02 -18.31 1.28
CA ASP A 223 -2.58 -18.03 2.60
C ASP A 223 -2.30 -16.57 3.01
N ASN A 224 -3.32 -15.77 3.26
CA ASN A 224 -3.15 -14.47 3.89
C ASN A 224 -4.46 -14.04 4.57
N ASP A 225 -4.45 -12.90 5.25
CA ASP A 225 -5.71 -12.19 5.49
C ASP A 225 -6.12 -11.45 4.20
N HIS A 226 -7.15 -11.97 3.55
CA HIS A 226 -7.72 -11.45 2.32
C HIS A 226 -8.87 -10.46 2.55
N GLY A 227 -9.13 -10.09 3.81
CA GLY A 227 -10.11 -9.11 4.20
C GLY A 227 -9.84 -7.73 3.59
N LEU A 228 -10.74 -7.28 2.72
CA LEU A 228 -10.86 -5.89 2.30
C LEU A 228 -11.99 -5.25 3.09
N VAL A 229 -11.65 -4.47 4.10
CA VAL A 229 -12.62 -3.77 4.94
C VAL A 229 -12.92 -2.39 4.36
N VAL A 230 -14.19 -2.06 4.26
CA VAL A 230 -14.66 -0.73 3.84
C VAL A 230 -15.57 -0.14 4.91
N MET A 231 -15.25 1.05 5.39
CA MET A 231 -16.16 1.89 6.17
C MET A 231 -16.58 3.10 5.37
N ARG A 232 -17.89 3.38 5.35
CA ARG A 232 -18.49 4.47 4.62
C ARG A 232 -19.13 5.47 5.57
N PHE A 233 -18.76 6.74 5.42
CA PHE A 233 -19.37 7.86 6.12
C PHE A 233 -20.22 8.68 5.16
N ASP A 234 -21.47 8.93 5.51
CA ASP A 234 -22.36 9.84 4.77
C ASP A 234 -22.65 11.11 5.61
N ASP A 235 -22.71 12.25 4.94
CA ASP A 235 -23.16 13.54 5.46
C ASP A 235 -24.69 13.51 5.67
N MET A 236 -25.10 13.68 6.93
CA MET A 236 -26.49 13.69 7.37
C MET A 236 -27.04 15.11 7.57
N SER A 237 -26.37 16.15 7.05
CA SER A 237 -26.88 17.52 7.08
C SER A 237 -28.24 17.66 6.38
N ASN A 238 -28.52 16.79 5.41
CA ASN A 238 -29.87 16.56 4.87
C ASN A 238 -30.23 15.07 4.98
N PRO A 239 -30.90 14.62 6.05
CA PRO A 239 -31.22 13.20 6.26
C PRO A 239 -32.08 12.56 5.16
N SER A 240 -32.83 13.36 4.40
CA SER A 240 -33.66 12.87 3.29
C SER A 240 -32.86 12.57 2.02
N SER A 241 -31.61 13.06 1.95
CA SER A 241 -30.69 12.85 0.83
C SER A 241 -29.25 12.86 1.35
N PRO A 242 -28.82 11.81 2.07
CA PRO A 242 -27.44 11.70 2.56
C PRO A 242 -26.45 11.72 1.39
N GLU A 243 -25.32 12.42 1.55
CA GLU A 243 -24.27 12.53 0.54
C GLU A 243 -23.00 11.83 1.04
N PRO A 244 -22.20 11.16 0.18
CA PRO A 244 -20.91 10.61 0.57
C PRO A 244 -20.00 11.66 1.23
N LEU A 245 -19.44 11.35 2.40
CA LEU A 245 -18.55 12.24 3.15
C LEU A 245 -17.10 11.75 3.13
N ALA A 246 -16.88 10.45 3.38
CA ALA A 246 -15.57 9.82 3.42
C ALA A 246 -15.68 8.31 3.25
N THR A 247 -14.59 7.69 2.79
CA THR A 247 -14.40 6.24 2.78
C THR A 247 -13.12 5.90 3.52
N TRP A 248 -13.18 4.97 4.47
CA TRP A 248 -12.00 4.38 5.09
C TRP A 248 -11.86 2.94 4.61
N VAL A 249 -10.63 2.51 4.35
CA VAL A 249 -10.34 1.17 3.82
C VAL A 249 -9.17 0.54 4.60
N ASN A 250 -9.27 -0.76 4.87
CA ASN A 250 -8.16 -1.59 5.29
C ASN A 250 -7.96 -2.74 4.30
N TYR A 251 -6.70 -2.97 3.94
CA TYR A 251 -6.25 -4.12 3.14
C TYR A 251 -4.73 -4.26 3.35
N ALA A 252 -4.18 -5.45 3.13
CA ALA A 252 -2.74 -5.68 3.26
C ALA A 252 -2.08 -5.79 1.87
N GLU A 253 -1.17 -4.89 1.51
CA GLU A 253 -0.31 -5.05 0.33
C GLU A 253 0.88 -4.10 0.42
N HIS A 254 2.10 -4.63 0.30
CA HIS A 254 3.33 -3.83 0.31
C HIS A 254 3.38 -2.81 -0.85
N GLY A 255 3.86 -1.60 -0.56
CA GLY A 255 4.00 -0.51 -1.53
C GLY A 255 5.28 -0.57 -2.37
N GLU A 256 5.58 -1.72 -3.00
CA GLU A 256 6.91 -2.06 -3.57
C GLU A 256 6.89 -2.32 -5.09
N SER A 257 5.86 -1.86 -5.79
CA SER A 257 5.78 -2.12 -7.23
C SER A 257 6.78 -1.30 -8.06
N LEU A 258 7.27 -0.17 -7.55
CA LEU A 258 8.04 0.85 -8.29
C LEU A 258 9.51 1.00 -7.88
N ASP A 259 10.17 -0.10 -7.54
CA ASP A 259 11.59 -0.11 -7.16
C ASP A 259 12.56 0.37 -8.22
N GLU A 260 13.58 1.12 -7.81
CA GLU A 260 14.67 1.66 -8.64
C GLU A 260 14.20 2.67 -9.71
N TYR A 261 12.98 3.22 -9.62
CA TYR A 261 12.49 4.25 -10.56
C TYR A 261 13.01 5.65 -10.22
N ASP A 262 13.44 5.85 -8.97
CA ASP A 262 13.90 7.10 -8.36
C ASP A 262 12.94 8.29 -8.59
N LEU A 263 11.63 8.03 -8.55
CA LEU A 263 10.56 9.03 -8.53
C LEU A 263 9.73 8.88 -7.27
N ILE A 264 9.37 10.00 -6.66
CA ILE A 264 8.42 10.02 -5.54
C ILE A 264 7.05 9.54 -6.04
N SER A 265 6.45 8.55 -5.38
CA SER A 265 5.18 7.93 -5.77
C SER A 265 4.49 7.23 -4.61
N GLN A 266 3.16 7.35 -4.51
CA GLN A 266 2.26 6.53 -3.67
C GLN A 266 2.15 5.05 -4.08
N ASP A 267 3.08 4.54 -4.90
CA ASP A 267 2.98 3.19 -5.49
C ASP A 267 1.57 2.83 -6.04
N TRP A 268 1.06 1.63 -5.76
CA TRP A 268 -0.27 1.14 -6.13
C TRP A 268 -1.44 1.89 -5.47
N ILE A 269 -1.19 2.61 -4.37
CA ILE A 269 -2.23 3.34 -3.64
C ILE A 269 -2.73 4.55 -4.44
N ALA A 270 -1.85 5.20 -5.21
CA ALA A 270 -2.25 6.30 -6.09
C ALA A 270 -3.37 5.91 -7.07
N PRO A 271 -3.21 4.85 -7.90
CA PRO A 271 -4.30 4.41 -8.76
C PRO A 271 -5.50 3.88 -7.98
N PHE A 272 -5.32 3.17 -6.86
CA PHE A 272 -6.43 2.70 -6.02
C PHE A 272 -7.32 3.85 -5.56
N TYR A 273 -6.73 4.90 -4.97
CA TYR A 273 -7.45 6.11 -4.55
C TYR A 273 -8.12 6.82 -5.72
N ARG A 274 -7.43 6.92 -6.85
CA ARG A 274 -7.99 7.55 -8.05
C ARG A 274 -9.25 6.82 -8.51
N TYR A 275 -9.26 5.48 -8.54
CA TYR A 275 -10.44 4.71 -8.92
C TYR A 275 -11.57 4.84 -7.89
N LEU A 276 -11.25 4.63 -6.60
CA LEU A 276 -12.26 4.63 -5.55
C LEU A 276 -12.89 6.01 -5.35
N SER A 277 -12.08 7.06 -5.19
CA SER A 277 -12.60 8.43 -4.98
C SER A 277 -13.39 8.97 -6.16
N GLN A 278 -13.09 8.56 -7.40
CA GLN A 278 -13.89 8.92 -8.57
C GLN A 278 -15.24 8.19 -8.60
N ALA A 279 -15.30 6.97 -8.09
CA ALA A 279 -16.53 6.18 -8.04
C ALA A 279 -17.45 6.59 -6.88
N THR A 280 -16.88 6.95 -5.73
CA THR A 280 -17.64 7.28 -4.51
C THR A 280 -17.89 8.77 -4.31
N ASP A 281 -17.17 9.64 -5.04
CA ASP A 281 -17.14 11.09 -4.84
C ASP A 281 -16.75 11.51 -3.40
N ALA A 282 -15.98 10.66 -2.72
CA ALA A 282 -15.53 10.86 -1.34
C ALA A 282 -14.00 10.73 -1.21
N PRO A 283 -13.35 11.48 -0.29
CA PRO A 283 -11.96 11.24 0.08
C PRO A 283 -11.80 9.84 0.70
N VAL A 284 -10.64 9.24 0.46
CA VAL A 284 -10.26 7.91 0.97
C VAL A 284 -9.18 8.06 2.04
N VAL A 285 -9.32 7.33 3.14
CA VAL A 285 -8.27 7.07 4.14
C VAL A 285 -7.99 5.57 4.14
N PHE A 286 -6.72 5.18 4.17
CA PHE A 286 -6.30 3.78 4.09
C PHE A 286 -5.50 3.38 5.32
N SER A 287 -5.51 2.09 5.65
CA SER A 287 -4.65 1.48 6.64
C SER A 287 -4.22 0.10 6.15
N GLN A 288 -3.06 -0.36 6.61
CA GLN A 288 -2.55 -1.69 6.28
C GLN A 288 -3.16 -2.76 7.20
N GLY A 289 -3.39 -3.96 6.68
CA GLY A 289 -3.75 -5.16 7.46
C GLY A 289 -2.52 -5.98 7.86
N SER A 290 -2.52 -7.29 7.57
CA SER A 290 -1.40 -8.26 7.67
C SER A 290 -0.23 -7.99 6.70
N VAL A 291 0.17 -6.73 6.54
CA VAL A 291 1.14 -6.31 5.52
C VAL A 291 2.44 -7.07 5.63
N GLY A 292 2.88 -7.47 6.84
CA GLY A 292 4.12 -8.20 7.06
C GLY A 292 4.23 -9.52 6.29
N SER A 293 3.12 -10.13 5.87
CA SER A 293 3.11 -11.31 4.98
C SER A 293 2.60 -11.02 3.56
N ALA A 294 2.02 -9.85 3.28
CA ALA A 294 1.28 -9.55 2.06
C ALA A 294 2.10 -8.77 1.01
N GLU A 295 2.51 -9.45 -0.06
CA GLU A 295 3.00 -8.80 -1.28
C GLU A 295 2.46 -9.54 -2.51
N GLY A 296 2.14 -8.80 -3.57
CA GLY A 296 1.48 -9.36 -4.74
C GLY A 296 2.21 -10.55 -5.34
N PRO A 297 1.52 -11.55 -5.91
CA PRO A 297 2.18 -12.74 -6.40
C PRO A 297 3.30 -12.42 -7.40
N TYR A 298 4.45 -13.06 -7.20
CA TYR A 298 5.66 -12.81 -7.99
C TYR A 298 5.68 -13.62 -9.28
N GLU A 299 6.31 -13.08 -10.32
CA GLU A 299 6.47 -13.82 -11.58
C GLU A 299 7.34 -15.08 -11.41
N GLY A 300 8.47 -14.93 -10.71
CA GLY A 300 9.36 -16.04 -10.37
C GLY A 300 8.74 -17.03 -9.38
N ALA A 301 7.59 -16.70 -8.79
CA ALA A 301 6.85 -17.60 -7.94
C ALA A 301 5.98 -18.61 -8.72
N TYR A 302 6.09 -18.73 -10.03
CA TYR A 302 5.35 -19.75 -10.77
C TYR A 302 6.21 -20.42 -11.85
N PRO A 303 5.98 -21.72 -12.17
CA PRO A 303 6.57 -22.34 -13.34
C PRO A 303 6.20 -21.55 -14.61
N LYS A 304 7.09 -21.55 -15.60
CA LYS A 304 6.88 -20.80 -16.84
C LYS A 304 5.54 -21.19 -17.51
N GLY A 305 4.67 -20.20 -17.69
CA GLY A 305 3.35 -20.39 -18.31
C GLY A 305 2.26 -20.95 -17.38
N GLN A 306 2.53 -21.03 -16.08
CA GLN A 306 1.59 -21.49 -15.03
C GLN A 306 1.35 -20.40 -13.98
N VAL A 307 1.30 -19.15 -14.43
CA VAL A 307 0.98 -18.02 -13.56
C VAL A 307 -0.52 -17.99 -13.32
N PRO A 308 -0.97 -17.65 -12.09
CA PRO A 308 -2.38 -17.55 -11.81
C PRO A 308 -2.99 -16.46 -12.67
N THR A 309 -4.21 -16.68 -13.14
CA THR A 309 -4.97 -15.66 -13.86
C THR A 309 -6.19 -15.22 -13.06
N LEU A 310 -6.43 -13.93 -13.04
CA LEU A 310 -7.64 -13.29 -12.58
C LEU A 310 -8.55 -12.93 -13.74
N HIS A 311 -9.80 -12.62 -13.43
CA HIS A 311 -10.71 -12.04 -14.40
C HIS A 311 -10.88 -10.56 -14.15
N ASP A 312 -10.74 -9.80 -15.23
CA ASP A 312 -11.16 -8.42 -15.27
C ASP A 312 -12.32 -8.29 -16.27
N GLY A 313 -13.54 -8.25 -15.74
CA GLY A 313 -14.74 -8.51 -16.53
C GLY A 313 -14.76 -9.93 -17.11
N SER A 314 -14.81 -10.06 -18.43
CA SER A 314 -14.82 -11.37 -19.12
C SER A 314 -13.43 -11.89 -19.49
N ASP A 315 -12.38 -11.10 -19.24
CA ASP A 315 -11.07 -11.34 -19.84
C ASP A 315 -10.09 -11.85 -18.78
N PRO A 316 -9.33 -12.93 -19.05
CA PRO A 316 -8.31 -13.42 -18.14
C PRO A 316 -7.06 -12.53 -18.20
N VAL A 317 -6.45 -12.26 -17.04
CA VAL A 317 -5.23 -11.48 -16.88
C VAL A 317 -4.27 -12.19 -15.92
N ASP A 318 -2.97 -12.17 -16.22
CA ASP A 318 -1.96 -12.72 -15.29
C ASP A 318 -1.95 -11.93 -13.99
N ALA A 319 -2.13 -12.61 -12.86
CA ALA A 319 -2.17 -12.06 -11.51
C ALA A 319 -0.76 -12.01 -10.93
N ILE A 320 0.07 -11.13 -11.47
CA ILE A 320 1.47 -10.98 -11.09
C ILE A 320 1.75 -9.50 -10.84
N TYR A 321 1.95 -9.14 -9.58
CA TYR A 321 1.95 -7.74 -9.17
C TYR A 321 3.22 -7.32 -8.40
N GLY A 322 3.82 -8.22 -7.61
CA GLY A 322 4.99 -7.91 -6.78
C GLY A 322 6.22 -7.45 -7.59
N HIS A 323 6.66 -6.21 -7.37
CA HIS A 323 7.82 -5.59 -8.04
C HIS A 323 7.72 -5.57 -9.58
N MET A 324 6.50 -5.45 -10.11
CA MET A 324 6.24 -5.55 -11.57
C MET A 324 6.00 -4.22 -12.27
N GLY A 325 6.20 -3.10 -11.58
CA GLY A 325 6.11 -1.77 -12.16
C GLY A 325 4.68 -1.25 -12.35
N TYR A 326 4.59 -0.06 -12.92
CA TYR A 326 3.35 0.74 -12.99
C TYR A 326 2.14 0.00 -13.56
N ALA A 327 2.33 -0.73 -14.66
CA ALA A 327 1.20 -1.36 -15.35
C ALA A 327 0.49 -2.42 -14.50
N GLN A 328 1.25 -3.19 -13.73
CA GLN A 328 0.67 -4.22 -12.87
C GLN A 328 0.13 -3.63 -11.58
N ALA A 329 0.88 -2.71 -10.94
CA ALA A 329 0.40 -1.98 -9.77
C ALA A 329 -0.97 -1.31 -10.02
N GLU A 330 -1.12 -0.63 -11.16
CA GLU A 330 -2.37 0.03 -11.54
C GLU A 330 -3.51 -0.95 -11.83
N ARG A 331 -3.20 -2.14 -12.36
CA ARG A 331 -4.20 -3.21 -12.60
C ARG A 331 -4.65 -3.87 -11.30
N GLY A 332 -3.72 -4.29 -10.44
CA GLY A 332 -4.05 -4.85 -9.12
C GLY A 332 -4.91 -3.87 -8.31
N ALA A 333 -4.48 -2.60 -8.27
CA ALA A 333 -5.24 -1.52 -7.65
C ALA A 333 -6.63 -1.28 -8.27
N HIS A 334 -6.81 -1.50 -9.58
CA HIS A 334 -8.11 -1.40 -10.23
C HIS A 334 -9.06 -2.51 -9.75
N LEU A 335 -8.60 -3.76 -9.75
CA LEU A 335 -9.39 -4.91 -9.31
C LEU A 335 -9.77 -4.79 -7.83
N LEU A 336 -8.81 -4.38 -6.99
CA LEU A 336 -9.05 -4.08 -5.58
C LEU A 336 -10.08 -2.96 -5.41
N ALA A 337 -9.95 -1.85 -6.16
CA ALA A 337 -10.90 -0.74 -6.12
C ALA A 337 -12.31 -1.18 -6.53
N GLN A 338 -12.44 -2.06 -7.53
CA GLN A 338 -13.75 -2.57 -7.93
C GLN A 338 -14.43 -3.33 -6.79
N GLN A 339 -13.67 -4.13 -6.05
CA GLN A 339 -14.19 -4.87 -4.91
C GLN A 339 -14.55 -3.94 -3.74
N ALA A 340 -13.73 -2.93 -3.47
CA ALA A 340 -14.04 -1.89 -2.48
C ALA A 340 -15.31 -1.09 -2.85
N ILE A 341 -15.50 -0.78 -4.15
CA ILE A 341 -16.70 -0.10 -4.65
C ILE A 341 -17.94 -0.96 -4.44
N ASN A 342 -17.86 -2.28 -4.66
CA ASN A 342 -18.97 -3.20 -4.43
C ASN A 342 -19.38 -3.20 -2.95
N ALA A 343 -18.42 -3.30 -2.03
CA ALA A 343 -18.68 -3.22 -0.59
C ALA A 343 -19.27 -1.86 -0.18
N TRP A 344 -18.71 -0.76 -0.70
CA TRP A 344 -19.21 0.59 -0.45
C TRP A 344 -20.67 0.80 -0.93
N GLN A 345 -21.02 0.19 -2.07
CA GLN A 345 -22.39 0.21 -2.61
C GLN A 345 -23.34 -0.67 -1.78
N ALA A 346 -22.89 -1.83 -1.30
CA ALA A 346 -23.65 -2.71 -0.43
C ALA A 346 -24.04 -2.01 0.88
N ILE A 347 -23.08 -1.34 1.53
CA ILE A 347 -23.34 -0.48 2.71
C ILE A 347 -24.38 0.60 2.38
N GLY A 348 -24.33 1.14 1.15
CA GLY A 348 -25.32 2.08 0.62
C GLY A 348 -26.70 1.50 0.32
N GLY A 349 -26.92 0.20 0.49
CA GLY A 349 -28.17 -0.51 0.23
C GLY A 349 -28.29 -1.14 -1.16
N ALA A 350 -27.19 -1.30 -1.91
CA ALA A 350 -27.22 -2.04 -3.17
C ALA A 350 -27.40 -3.54 -2.93
N ASP A 351 -28.31 -4.17 -3.67
CA ASP A 351 -28.50 -5.62 -3.64
C ASP A 351 -27.50 -6.30 -4.60
N ASN A 352 -26.29 -6.52 -4.11
CA ASN A 352 -25.18 -7.14 -4.84
C ASN A 352 -24.65 -8.42 -4.17
N GLY A 353 -25.40 -8.98 -3.22
CA GLY A 353 -25.07 -10.24 -2.54
C GLY A 353 -24.00 -10.14 -1.44
N ILE A 354 -23.55 -8.93 -1.09
CA ILE A 354 -22.66 -8.70 0.05
C ILE A 354 -23.51 -8.44 1.30
N ASP A 355 -23.29 -9.23 2.35
CA ASP A 355 -23.89 -8.98 3.65
C ASP A 355 -23.12 -7.88 4.39
N VAL A 356 -23.84 -6.94 5.00
CA VAL A 356 -23.24 -5.76 5.66
C VAL A 356 -23.12 -6.04 7.15
N GLN A 357 -21.90 -6.29 7.63
CA GLN A 357 -21.64 -6.66 9.03
C GLN A 357 -22.03 -5.54 10.01
N ALA A 358 -21.71 -4.29 9.70
CA ALA A 358 -22.09 -3.13 10.50
C ALA A 358 -22.99 -2.18 9.65
N PRO A 359 -24.32 -2.32 9.75
CA PRO A 359 -25.26 -1.41 9.08
C PRO A 359 -25.08 0.05 9.51
N TYR A 360 -25.71 0.98 8.78
CA TYR A 360 -25.62 2.40 9.12
C TYR A 360 -26.08 2.70 10.55
N ASP A 361 -25.20 3.32 11.33
CA ASP A 361 -25.47 3.91 12.62
C ASP A 361 -25.15 5.41 12.60
N ASP A 362 -26.11 6.23 13.01
CA ASP A 362 -25.98 7.68 13.12
C ASP A 362 -25.78 8.15 14.58
N ASN A 363 -25.72 7.23 15.53
CA ASN A 363 -25.44 7.48 16.95
C ASN A 363 -24.53 6.42 17.62
N PRO A 364 -23.46 5.94 16.94
CA PRO A 364 -22.53 4.98 17.52
C PRO A 364 -21.78 5.60 18.70
N THR A 365 -21.24 4.76 19.57
CA THR A 365 -20.23 5.19 20.55
C THR A 365 -18.88 5.27 19.85
N VAL A 366 -18.15 6.36 20.05
CA VAL A 366 -16.82 6.55 19.48
C VAL A 366 -15.85 6.81 20.61
N THR A 367 -14.99 5.84 20.88
CA THR A 367 -13.99 5.90 21.94
C THR A 367 -12.68 5.30 21.46
N MET A 368 -11.58 5.81 21.99
CA MET A 368 -10.23 5.32 21.72
C MET A 368 -9.50 5.11 23.01
N LEU A 369 -8.72 4.04 23.06
CA LEU A 369 -7.76 3.77 24.12
C LEU A 369 -6.37 3.64 23.50
N THR A 370 -5.44 4.47 23.96
CA THR A 370 -4.01 4.36 23.65
C THR A 370 -3.29 3.93 24.91
N ARG A 371 -2.48 2.88 24.85
CA ARG A 371 -1.67 2.42 25.97
C ARG A 371 -0.28 1.99 25.53
N TRP A 372 0.68 2.29 26.39
CA TRP A 372 2.05 1.82 26.26
C TRP A 372 2.25 0.59 27.12
N TYR A 373 2.73 -0.49 26.52
CA TYR A 373 3.08 -1.73 27.20
C TYR A 373 4.58 -1.95 27.10
N ALA A 374 5.26 -2.12 28.23
CA ALA A 374 6.64 -2.60 28.18
C ALA A 374 6.69 -4.02 27.60
N GLY A 375 7.89 -4.46 27.21
CA GLY A 375 8.10 -5.86 26.82
C GLY A 375 7.65 -6.84 27.92
N PRO A 376 7.36 -8.09 27.54
CA PRO A 376 7.02 -9.16 28.49
C PRO A 376 8.12 -9.39 29.52
N LEU A 377 7.79 -10.06 30.63
CA LEU A 377 8.74 -10.33 31.72
C LEU A 377 9.96 -11.13 31.26
N SER A 378 9.76 -12.08 30.36
CA SER A 378 10.80 -12.93 29.79
C SER A 378 11.72 -12.21 28.82
N HIS A 379 11.25 -11.09 28.26
CA HIS A 379 11.94 -10.34 27.23
C HIS A 379 11.59 -8.85 27.30
N PRO A 380 12.09 -8.12 28.33
CA PRO A 380 11.62 -6.78 28.65
C PRO A 380 12.21 -5.67 27.76
N TYR A 381 12.91 -6.03 26.68
CA TYR A 381 13.60 -5.10 25.78
C TYR A 381 13.37 -5.52 24.31
N PRO A 382 13.28 -4.58 23.35
CA PRO A 382 13.21 -4.96 21.94
C PRO A 382 14.56 -5.47 21.44
N SER A 383 14.54 -6.45 20.55
CA SER A 383 15.70 -7.17 20.04
C SER A 383 15.62 -7.50 18.55
N VAL A 384 16.78 -7.81 17.97
CA VAL A 384 16.95 -8.24 16.57
C VAL A 384 17.81 -9.50 16.48
N SER A 385 17.95 -10.02 15.26
CA SER A 385 18.68 -11.24 14.85
C SER A 385 17.99 -12.51 15.27
N ASN A 386 17.65 -12.68 16.55
CA ASN A 386 16.87 -13.82 17.05
C ASN A 386 17.35 -15.17 16.47
N CYS A 387 18.67 -15.41 16.51
CA CYS A 387 19.26 -16.59 15.90
C CYS A 387 18.94 -17.85 16.72
N ARG A 388 18.59 -18.96 16.06
CA ARG A 388 18.46 -20.26 16.75
C ARG A 388 19.80 -20.74 17.34
N SER A 389 19.74 -21.17 18.59
CA SER A 389 20.87 -21.64 19.40
C SER A 389 21.39 -23.00 18.95
N ASP A 390 20.51 -23.90 18.51
CA ASP A 390 20.86 -25.27 18.15
C ASP A 390 21.86 -25.29 16.98
N GLU A 391 21.55 -24.60 15.88
CA GLU A 391 22.40 -24.50 14.69
C GLU A 391 23.77 -23.91 15.02
N THR A 392 23.79 -22.89 15.88
CA THR A 392 25.05 -22.30 16.36
C THR A 392 25.88 -23.32 17.12
N LEU A 393 25.30 -24.05 18.07
CA LEU A 393 26.00 -25.07 18.85
C LEU A 393 26.35 -26.31 18.01
N GLY A 394 25.59 -26.58 16.95
CA GLY A 394 25.85 -27.58 15.92
C GLY A 394 26.99 -27.20 14.95
N GLY A 395 27.46 -25.95 15.01
CA GLY A 395 28.64 -25.46 14.30
C GLY A 395 28.36 -24.49 13.16
N ASP A 396 27.09 -24.15 12.89
CA ASP A 396 26.69 -23.10 11.96
C ASP A 396 26.35 -21.81 12.72
N LEU A 397 27.42 -21.09 13.10
CA LEU A 397 27.33 -19.88 13.90
C LEU A 397 26.42 -18.84 13.21
N GLY A 398 25.37 -18.43 13.91
CA GLY A 398 24.62 -17.21 13.60
C GLY A 398 25.32 -16.00 14.20
N ALA A 399 25.56 -14.96 13.42
CA ALA A 399 26.09 -13.71 13.94
C ALA A 399 25.19 -12.55 13.51
N PRO A 400 24.87 -11.61 14.42
CA PRO A 400 24.34 -10.32 13.99
C PRO A 400 25.40 -9.68 13.10
N VAL A 401 25.10 -9.53 11.81
CA VAL A 401 26.02 -8.84 10.91
C VAL A 401 26.05 -7.38 11.30
N LEU A 402 27.26 -6.83 11.41
CA LEU A 402 27.48 -5.41 11.68
C LEU A 402 26.67 -4.55 10.69
N GLY A 403 25.49 -4.11 11.12
CA GLY A 403 24.58 -3.27 10.34
C GLY A 403 23.48 -3.99 9.56
N ILE A 404 23.13 -5.25 9.85
CA ILE A 404 21.90 -5.89 9.34
C ILE A 404 21.23 -6.65 10.50
N PRO A 405 19.92 -6.51 10.73
CA PRO A 405 19.23 -7.20 11.81
C PRO A 405 19.02 -8.69 11.56
N ASP A 406 19.41 -9.23 10.40
CA ASP A 406 19.18 -10.63 10.02
C ASP A 406 20.11 -11.59 10.77
N CYS A 407 19.68 -12.85 10.92
CA CYS A 407 20.56 -13.91 11.40
C CYS A 407 21.35 -14.50 10.22
N GLU A 408 22.50 -13.91 9.89
CA GLU A 408 23.37 -14.54 8.90
C GLU A 408 24.15 -15.71 9.49
N ARG A 409 24.02 -16.85 8.82
CA ARG A 409 24.75 -18.07 9.10
C ARG A 409 26.06 -18.07 8.32
N VAL A 410 27.19 -18.05 9.02
CA VAL A 410 28.53 -17.92 8.40
C VAL A 410 29.08 -19.25 7.87
N GLY A 411 28.44 -20.38 8.18
CA GLY A 411 28.92 -21.72 7.87
C GLY A 411 30.34 -21.98 8.40
N SER A 412 31.00 -23.00 7.87
CA SER A 412 32.42 -23.28 8.17
C SER A 412 33.41 -22.25 7.61
N ALA A 413 32.94 -21.18 6.96
CA ALA A 413 33.76 -20.23 6.20
C ALA A 413 34.75 -19.43 7.07
N ILE A 414 34.44 -19.25 8.36
CA ILE A 414 35.34 -18.62 9.34
C ILE A 414 36.32 -19.62 10.01
N GLY A 415 36.28 -20.90 9.65
CA GLY A 415 37.19 -21.93 10.16
C GLY A 415 37.06 -22.22 11.67
N LEU A 416 36.00 -21.71 12.31
CA LEU A 416 35.72 -21.94 13.72
C LEU A 416 34.90 -23.24 13.85
N THR A 417 35.52 -24.30 14.35
CA THR A 417 34.79 -25.52 14.73
C THR A 417 34.55 -25.47 16.23
N LEU A 418 33.29 -25.30 16.65
CA LEU A 418 32.93 -25.41 18.05
C LEU A 418 33.10 -26.87 18.52
N PRO A 419 33.59 -27.11 19.75
CA PRO A 419 33.96 -28.45 20.22
C PRO A 419 32.77 -29.33 20.62
N PHE A 420 31.56 -29.04 20.12
CA PHE A 420 30.31 -29.68 20.54
C PHE A 420 29.86 -30.72 19.51
N SER A 421 29.23 -31.80 19.99
CA SER A 421 28.57 -32.77 19.09
C SER A 421 27.30 -32.17 18.48
N PRO A 422 26.85 -32.59 17.29
CA PRO A 422 25.61 -32.09 16.68
C PRO A 422 24.34 -32.25 17.55
N ASP A 423 24.33 -33.17 18.50
CA ASP A 423 23.22 -33.42 19.45
C ASP A 423 23.47 -32.79 20.85
N PHE A 424 24.43 -31.86 20.95
CA PHE A 424 24.81 -31.28 22.25
C PHE A 424 23.66 -30.48 22.87
N PHE A 425 22.98 -29.66 22.07
CA PHE A 425 21.86 -28.83 22.52
C PHE A 425 20.69 -29.70 23.03
N GLY A 426 20.27 -30.69 22.25
CA GLY A 426 19.23 -31.65 22.64
C GLY A 426 19.53 -32.37 23.95
N ARG A 427 20.80 -32.73 24.21
CA ARG A 427 21.22 -33.32 25.50
C ARG A 427 21.11 -32.36 26.68
N LEU A 428 21.44 -31.08 26.49
CA LEU A 428 21.31 -30.08 27.54
C LEU A 428 19.83 -29.86 27.90
N LYS A 429 18.96 -29.79 26.90
CA LYS A 429 17.50 -29.77 27.09
C LYS A 429 16.99 -31.02 27.80
N ALA A 430 17.44 -32.21 27.41
CA ALA A 430 17.05 -33.47 28.05
C ALA A 430 17.50 -33.57 29.52
N LEU A 431 18.51 -32.80 29.93
CA LEU A 431 18.95 -32.66 31.32
C LEU A 431 18.14 -31.61 32.10
N GLY A 432 17.16 -30.96 31.48
CA GLY A 432 16.31 -29.94 32.08
C GLY A 432 17.01 -28.59 32.27
N LEU A 433 18.07 -28.29 31.50
CA LEU A 433 18.73 -27.00 31.56
C LEU A 433 17.93 -25.97 30.75
N PRO A 434 17.57 -24.80 31.33
CA PRO A 434 16.82 -23.75 30.65
C PRO A 434 17.77 -22.94 29.75
N ILE A 435 18.15 -23.53 28.62
CA ILE A 435 18.97 -22.86 27.62
C ILE A 435 18.02 -22.26 26.57
N PRO A 436 18.08 -20.94 26.32
CA PRO A 436 17.24 -20.31 25.32
C PRO A 436 17.37 -20.97 23.95
N ASP A 437 16.24 -21.19 23.28
CA ASP A 437 16.21 -21.69 21.90
C ASP A 437 16.73 -20.68 20.90
N ASN A 438 16.66 -19.41 21.27
CA ASN A 438 17.06 -18.30 20.45
C ASN A 438 17.92 -17.34 21.26
N TYR A 439 18.89 -16.70 20.60
CA TYR A 439 19.67 -15.62 21.17
C TYR A 439 19.62 -14.38 20.27
N ASP A 440 19.62 -13.22 20.90
CA ASP A 440 19.32 -11.96 20.24
C ASP A 440 20.30 -10.85 20.65
N ALA A 441 20.13 -9.68 20.03
CA ALA A 441 20.82 -8.46 20.38
C ALA A 441 19.80 -7.34 20.67
N PRO A 442 19.93 -6.58 21.78
CA PRO A 442 19.06 -5.44 22.04
C PRO A 442 19.10 -4.40 20.91
N SER A 443 17.93 -3.90 20.50
CA SER A 443 17.77 -3.05 19.32
C SER A 443 17.14 -1.68 19.60
N ALA A 444 16.80 -1.38 20.85
CA ALA A 444 16.25 -0.07 21.23
C ALA A 444 17.16 1.07 20.78
N VAL A 445 16.58 2.13 20.20
CA VAL A 445 17.25 3.29 19.57
C VAL A 445 17.98 2.94 18.26
N ALA A 446 18.28 1.66 18.01
CA ALA A 446 18.74 1.20 16.70
C ALA A 446 17.55 1.04 15.76
N LEU A 447 16.66 0.07 15.99
CA LEU A 447 15.49 -0.15 15.13
C LEU A 447 14.23 0.50 15.70
N GLU A 448 13.94 0.25 16.98
CA GLU A 448 12.76 0.79 17.68
C GLU A 448 13.06 2.14 18.33
N GLU A 449 12.15 3.11 18.19
CA GLU A 449 12.24 4.39 18.89
C GLU A 449 11.97 4.26 20.40
N ASN A 450 11.19 3.24 20.76
CA ASN A 450 10.63 3.02 22.09
C ASN A 450 11.13 1.69 22.70
N LEU A 451 11.24 1.63 24.02
CA LEU A 451 11.49 0.37 24.76
C LEU A 451 10.21 -0.47 24.95
N ARG A 452 9.12 -0.06 24.32
CA ARG A 452 7.75 -0.44 24.65
C ARG A 452 6.87 -0.36 23.41
N LEU A 453 5.76 -1.08 23.45
CA LEU A 453 4.76 -1.18 22.40
C LEU A 453 3.67 -0.14 22.61
N LYS A 454 3.37 0.64 21.57
CA LYS A 454 2.20 1.51 21.52
C LYS A 454 1.03 0.73 20.93
N LEU A 455 0.09 0.32 21.77
CA LEU A 455 -1.12 -0.33 21.31
C LEU A 455 -2.30 0.65 21.40
N GLN A 456 -3.13 0.64 20.37
CA GLN A 456 -4.26 1.54 20.19
C GLN A 456 -5.47 0.73 19.76
N ALA A 457 -6.63 1.02 20.36
CA ALA A 457 -7.90 0.43 19.97
C ALA A 457 -8.95 1.54 19.84
N VAL A 458 -9.74 1.51 18.77
CA VAL A 458 -10.84 2.43 18.52
C VAL A 458 -12.13 1.65 18.35
N ARG A 459 -13.15 2.03 19.14
CA ARG A 459 -14.51 1.54 18.97
C ARG A 459 -15.30 2.57 18.16
N ILE A 460 -15.96 2.13 17.10
CA ILE A 460 -16.98 2.89 16.37
C ILE A 460 -18.24 2.01 16.32
N GLY A 461 -19.14 2.19 17.29
CA GLY A 461 -20.36 1.39 17.39
C GLY A 461 -20.06 -0.08 17.70
N SER A 462 -20.38 -0.95 16.74
CA SER A 462 -20.10 -2.39 16.76
C SER A 462 -18.81 -2.77 16.01
N SER A 463 -18.03 -1.80 15.54
CA SER A 463 -16.73 -2.04 14.89
C SER A 463 -15.55 -1.74 15.82
N LEU A 464 -14.53 -2.59 15.76
CA LEU A 464 -13.23 -2.42 16.43
C LEU A 464 -12.13 -2.20 15.38
N LEU A 465 -11.31 -1.19 15.61
CA LEU A 465 -10.03 -1.00 14.93
C LEU A 465 -8.91 -1.18 15.96
N ALA A 466 -7.98 -2.09 15.74
CA ALA A 466 -6.94 -2.42 16.72
C ALA A 466 -5.55 -2.45 16.06
N SER A 467 -4.60 -1.71 16.62
CA SER A 467 -3.28 -1.50 15.99
C SER A 467 -2.26 -2.58 16.36
N CYS A 468 -1.50 -3.02 15.37
CA CYS A 468 -0.12 -3.46 15.57
C CYS A 468 0.85 -2.30 15.31
N ALA A 469 1.71 -2.05 16.29
CA ALA A 469 2.90 -1.21 16.12
C ALA A 469 4.01 -1.98 15.36
N CYS A 470 3.66 -2.68 14.29
CA CYS A 470 4.54 -3.64 13.62
C CYS A 470 4.15 -3.88 12.16
N GLU A 471 4.91 -4.75 11.51
CA GLU A 471 4.53 -5.49 10.31
C GLU A 471 3.96 -6.86 10.68
N PRO A 472 2.64 -6.98 10.90
CA PRO A 472 2.05 -8.23 11.35
C PRO A 472 1.97 -9.25 10.21
N GLN A 473 2.25 -10.51 10.53
CA GLN A 473 1.87 -11.63 9.68
C GLN A 473 0.36 -11.91 9.75
N SER A 474 -0.15 -12.70 8.81
CA SER A 474 -1.55 -13.14 8.74
C SER A 474 -2.04 -13.72 10.06
N ASP A 475 -1.25 -14.55 10.73
CA ASP A 475 -1.62 -15.19 12.00
C ASP A 475 -2.06 -14.19 13.07
N LEU A 476 -1.29 -13.12 13.27
CA LEU A 476 -1.56 -12.12 14.31
C LEU A 476 -2.92 -11.43 14.06
N ILE A 477 -3.19 -11.07 12.79
CA ILE A 477 -4.43 -10.37 12.42
C ILE A 477 -5.63 -11.32 12.52
N LYS A 478 -5.52 -12.55 12.00
CA LYS A 478 -6.58 -13.56 12.09
C LYS A 478 -6.89 -13.95 13.55
N ASP A 479 -5.88 -14.08 14.40
CA ASP A 479 -6.07 -14.33 15.85
C ASP A 479 -6.80 -13.16 16.53
N LEU A 480 -6.35 -11.92 16.28
CA LEU A 480 -6.99 -10.72 16.82
C LEU A 480 -8.45 -10.60 16.39
N GLU A 481 -8.74 -10.82 15.12
CA GLU A 481 -10.09 -10.73 14.55
C GLU A 481 -11.01 -11.78 15.15
N SER A 482 -10.60 -13.05 15.15
CA SER A 482 -11.41 -14.15 15.69
C SER A 482 -11.60 -14.06 17.22
N ARG A 483 -10.62 -13.58 18.00
CA ARG A 483 -10.77 -13.45 19.46
C ARG A 483 -11.64 -12.29 19.92
N THR A 484 -11.94 -11.33 19.03
CA THR A 484 -12.68 -10.12 19.40
C THR A 484 -13.99 -9.95 18.64
N ASP A 485 -14.29 -10.81 17.67
CA ASP A 485 -15.57 -10.80 16.98
C ASP A 485 -16.73 -11.29 17.88
N ASP A 486 -17.95 -11.30 17.35
CA ASP A 486 -19.15 -11.75 18.05
C ASP A 486 -19.46 -13.26 17.87
N HIS A 487 -18.45 -14.06 17.47
CA HIS A 487 -18.56 -15.47 17.14
C HIS A 487 -17.70 -16.37 18.06
N VAL A 488 -18.10 -16.51 19.31
CA VAL A 488 -17.45 -17.39 20.30
C VAL A 488 -17.10 -18.79 19.75
N GLY A 489 -15.85 -19.19 19.92
CA GLY A 489 -15.34 -20.53 19.59
C GLY A 489 -14.86 -20.70 18.15
N ASN A 490 -14.62 -19.61 17.42
CA ASN A 490 -14.03 -19.60 16.08
C ASN A 490 -12.55 -19.16 16.05
N GLN A 491 -11.88 -19.14 17.20
CA GLN A 491 -10.52 -18.65 17.37
C GLN A 491 -9.54 -19.27 16.37
N PHE A 492 -8.67 -18.44 15.81
CA PHE A 492 -7.63 -18.83 14.88
C PHE A 492 -6.28 -18.91 15.61
N PHE A 493 -5.69 -20.10 15.70
CA PHE A 493 -4.44 -20.32 16.44
C PHE A 493 -3.17 -20.29 15.57
N GLY A 494 -3.29 -19.93 14.29
CA GLY A 494 -2.20 -20.00 13.31
C GLY A 494 -2.52 -20.97 12.19
N PHE A 495 -1.81 -20.86 11.07
CA PHE A 495 -1.99 -21.79 9.94
C PHE A 495 -1.66 -23.23 10.34
N ASP A 496 -2.66 -24.11 10.33
CA ASP A 496 -2.53 -25.51 10.75
C ASP A 496 -2.58 -26.48 9.55
N TYR A 497 -1.47 -27.21 9.31
CA TYR A 497 -1.36 -28.20 8.25
C TYR A 497 -2.22 -29.46 8.46
N ALA A 498 -2.68 -29.73 9.68
CA ALA A 498 -3.66 -30.75 10.02
C ALA A 498 -5.12 -30.26 9.84
N ASN A 499 -5.35 -28.95 9.79
CA ASN A 499 -6.65 -28.36 9.55
C ASN A 499 -6.98 -28.28 8.05
N GLN A 500 -8.09 -28.91 7.66
CA GLN A 500 -8.50 -28.93 6.25
C GLN A 500 -9.02 -27.57 5.75
N ALA A 501 -9.54 -26.72 6.63
CA ALA A 501 -9.98 -25.37 6.26
C ALA A 501 -8.76 -24.50 5.88
N ASP A 502 -7.74 -24.49 6.72
CA ASP A 502 -6.51 -23.73 6.50
C ASP A 502 -5.79 -24.23 5.24
N VAL A 503 -5.70 -25.55 5.05
CA VAL A 503 -5.13 -26.13 3.82
C VAL A 503 -5.95 -25.78 2.58
N ASN A 504 -7.27 -25.61 2.68
CA ASN A 504 -8.07 -25.13 1.54
C ASN A 504 -7.81 -23.64 1.24
N GLU A 505 -7.53 -22.84 2.27
CA GLU A 505 -7.17 -21.43 2.12
C GLU A 505 -5.77 -21.27 1.51
N GLY A 506 -4.78 -22.04 1.98
CA GLY A 506 -3.42 -22.03 1.43
C GLY A 506 -3.29 -22.62 0.03
N TRP A 507 -4.25 -23.45 -0.41
CA TRP A 507 -4.31 -24.05 -1.75
C TRP A 507 -5.74 -24.03 -2.34
N PRO A 508 -6.26 -22.85 -2.70
CA PRO A 508 -7.63 -22.70 -3.15
C PRO A 508 -7.84 -23.34 -4.53
N VAL A 509 -8.91 -24.14 -4.69
CA VAL A 509 -9.30 -24.74 -5.97
C VAL A 509 -10.08 -23.73 -6.82
N GLY A 510 -9.76 -23.59 -8.11
CA GLY A 510 -10.54 -22.77 -9.07
C GLY A 510 -9.94 -21.43 -9.50
N TYR A 511 -8.71 -21.10 -9.10
CA TYR A 511 -7.92 -20.02 -9.71
C TYR A 511 -7.23 -20.55 -10.98
N ASP A 512 -7.51 -19.98 -12.16
CA ASP A 512 -7.01 -20.56 -13.42
C ASP A 512 -5.46 -20.49 -13.53
N ASN A 513 -4.87 -21.58 -14.06
CA ASN A 513 -3.46 -21.78 -14.44
C ASN A 513 -2.35 -21.76 -13.37
N GLY A 514 -2.66 -21.76 -12.07
CA GLY A 514 -1.65 -21.84 -10.99
C GLY A 514 -2.04 -22.70 -9.78
N VAL A 515 -3.04 -23.58 -9.93
CA VAL A 515 -3.78 -24.21 -8.82
C VAL A 515 -3.70 -25.74 -8.83
N PRO A 516 -3.82 -26.39 -7.65
CA PRO A 516 -4.07 -27.82 -7.55
C PRO A 516 -5.24 -28.29 -8.43
N ALA A 517 -5.01 -29.30 -9.27
CA ALA A 517 -6.08 -29.90 -10.09
C ALA A 517 -7.16 -30.65 -9.27
N ALA A 518 -6.91 -30.84 -7.97
CA ALA A 518 -7.78 -31.47 -7.00
C ALA A 518 -7.53 -30.86 -5.61
N PRO A 519 -8.50 -30.92 -4.67
CA PRO A 519 -8.31 -30.43 -3.31
C PRO A 519 -7.06 -31.02 -2.65
N VAL A 520 -6.25 -30.16 -2.03
CA VAL A 520 -5.08 -30.58 -1.25
C VAL A 520 -5.56 -31.11 0.09
N ARG A 521 -5.13 -32.32 0.45
CA ARG A 521 -5.52 -32.93 1.71
C ARG A 521 -4.56 -32.49 2.83
N ALA A 522 -5.12 -32.10 3.97
CA ALA A 522 -4.39 -31.85 5.21
C ALA A 522 -3.57 -33.07 5.67
N CYS A 523 -2.73 -32.89 6.69
CA CYS A 523 -1.96 -33.97 7.29
C CYS A 523 -2.86 -35.14 7.70
N TYR A 524 -2.42 -36.37 7.43
CA TYR A 524 -3.13 -37.57 7.88
C TYR A 524 -2.16 -38.68 8.24
N ALA A 525 -2.52 -39.49 9.24
CA ALA A 525 -1.74 -40.65 9.64
C ALA A 525 -1.65 -41.67 8.50
N VAL A 526 -0.44 -42.09 8.16
CA VAL A 526 -0.17 -43.19 7.20
C VAL A 526 -0.11 -44.52 7.94
N ASP A 527 0.52 -44.50 9.12
CA ASP A 527 0.59 -45.60 10.08
C ASP A 527 0.72 -45.05 11.51
N ALA A 528 1.00 -45.92 12.49
CA ALA A 528 1.11 -45.53 13.90
C ALA A 528 2.30 -44.61 14.23
N SER A 529 3.25 -44.45 13.31
CA SER A 529 4.52 -43.76 13.52
C SER A 529 4.77 -42.60 12.55
N SER A 530 3.93 -42.42 11.53
CA SER A 530 4.15 -41.43 10.49
C SER A 530 2.87 -40.80 9.94
N TYR A 531 3.00 -39.55 9.52
CA TYR A 531 1.98 -38.73 8.90
C TYR A 531 2.41 -38.33 7.49
N SER A 532 1.43 -38.18 6.60
CA SER A 532 1.62 -37.59 5.29
C SER A 532 1.05 -36.18 5.30
N CYS A 533 1.90 -35.18 5.16
CA CYS A 533 1.53 -33.77 5.16
C CYS A 533 1.71 -33.14 3.78
N PRO A 534 0.93 -32.12 3.39
CA PRO A 534 1.25 -31.36 2.19
C PRO A 534 2.61 -30.66 2.36
N ASP A 535 3.38 -30.57 1.28
CA ASP A 535 4.63 -29.82 1.29
C ASP A 535 4.34 -28.34 1.00
N PRO A 536 4.63 -27.42 1.91
CA PRO A 536 4.29 -26.00 1.73
C PRO A 536 5.10 -25.35 0.61
N GLY A 537 6.28 -25.88 0.30
CA GLY A 537 7.09 -25.44 -0.83
C GLY A 537 6.56 -25.93 -2.18
N ASP A 538 5.55 -26.80 -2.20
CA ASP A 538 4.83 -27.14 -3.42
C ASP A 538 3.56 -26.29 -3.59
N ARG A 539 3.66 -25.34 -4.52
CA ARG A 539 2.59 -24.42 -4.87
C ARG A 539 1.36 -25.11 -5.44
N LEU A 540 1.50 -26.30 -6.01
CA LEU A 540 0.37 -27.09 -6.51
C LEU A 540 -0.21 -28.03 -5.44
N GLY A 541 0.42 -28.14 -4.28
CA GLY A 541 0.02 -29.01 -3.17
C GLY A 541 -0.03 -30.50 -3.52
N VAL A 542 0.73 -30.94 -4.52
CA VAL A 542 0.80 -32.33 -5.00
C VAL A 542 1.84 -33.12 -4.22
N ARG A 543 2.98 -32.50 -3.91
CA ARG A 543 4.08 -33.07 -3.15
C ARG A 543 3.66 -33.19 -1.69
N ARG A 544 4.06 -34.30 -1.08
CA ARG A 544 3.76 -34.60 0.31
C ARG A 544 5.04 -34.95 1.06
N LEU A 545 5.12 -34.48 2.29
CA LEU A 545 6.14 -34.81 3.26
C LEU A 545 5.73 -36.08 4.02
N THR A 546 6.71 -36.91 4.36
CA THR A 546 6.53 -37.99 5.34
C THR A 546 7.11 -37.48 6.66
N VAL A 547 6.23 -37.22 7.62
CA VAL A 547 6.55 -36.59 8.90
C VAL A 547 6.47 -37.67 9.99
N SER A 548 7.42 -37.70 10.91
CA SER A 548 7.33 -38.62 12.06
C SER A 548 6.15 -38.23 12.96
N LYS A 549 5.57 -39.18 13.69
CA LYS A 549 4.52 -38.84 14.68
C LYS A 549 5.00 -37.81 15.71
N ALA A 550 6.27 -37.90 16.14
CA ALA A 550 6.84 -36.95 17.09
C ALA A 550 6.90 -35.53 16.52
N ALA A 551 7.38 -35.36 15.28
CA ALA A 551 7.44 -34.05 14.61
C ALA A 551 6.04 -33.50 14.30
N PHE A 552 5.08 -34.37 13.96
CA PHE A 552 3.68 -33.97 13.79
C PHE A 552 3.08 -33.47 15.12
N ASP A 553 3.20 -34.25 16.19
CA ASP A 553 2.65 -33.88 17.51
C ASP A 553 3.33 -32.61 18.06
N HIS A 554 4.62 -32.43 17.76
CA HIS A 554 5.37 -31.21 18.09
C HIS A 554 4.80 -29.99 17.37
N MET A 555 4.61 -30.08 16.06
CA MET A 555 3.98 -29.01 15.27
C MET A 555 2.60 -28.62 15.81
N GLU A 556 1.76 -29.62 16.07
CA GLU A 556 0.41 -29.38 16.60
C GLU A 556 0.47 -28.69 17.97
N ALA A 557 1.47 -29.00 18.80
CA ALA A 557 1.65 -28.37 20.11
C ALA A 557 2.11 -26.91 20.00
N GLU A 558 3.05 -26.59 19.12
CA GLU A 558 3.49 -25.21 18.84
C GLU A 558 2.33 -24.33 18.33
N ILE A 559 1.36 -24.91 17.61
CA ILE A 559 0.21 -24.18 17.06
C ILE A 559 -0.94 -24.11 18.07
N ASN A 560 -1.42 -25.25 18.55
CA ASN A 560 -2.73 -25.41 19.18
C ASN A 560 -2.70 -25.45 20.72
N ASN A 561 -1.53 -25.50 21.36
CA ASN A 561 -1.49 -25.40 22.83
C ASN A 561 -1.79 -23.97 23.27
N ASP A 562 -2.55 -23.86 24.37
CA ASP A 562 -2.86 -22.55 24.96
C ASP A 562 -1.56 -21.88 25.48
N ALA A 563 -1.29 -20.67 25.00
CA ALA A 563 -0.14 -19.90 25.46
C ALA A 563 -0.30 -19.41 26.91
N ALA A 564 -1.50 -19.47 27.51
CA ALA A 564 -1.79 -18.96 28.85
C ALA A 564 -0.68 -19.27 29.89
N GLY A 565 -0.26 -18.22 30.61
CA GLY A 565 0.77 -18.30 31.66
C GLY A 565 2.22 -18.22 31.17
N TRP A 566 2.48 -18.07 29.87
CA TRP A 566 3.86 -17.89 29.35
C TRP A 566 4.54 -16.62 29.92
N ASN A 567 3.77 -15.56 30.19
CA ASN A 567 4.28 -14.30 30.74
C ASN A 567 4.17 -14.23 32.28
N ASP A 568 3.85 -15.33 32.96
CA ASP A 568 3.80 -15.37 34.42
C ASP A 568 5.22 -15.32 35.01
N SER A 569 5.38 -14.67 36.16
CA SER A 569 6.70 -14.55 36.81
C SER A 569 7.32 -15.89 37.20
N SER A 570 6.51 -16.94 37.40
CA SER A 570 6.99 -18.30 37.65
C SER A 570 7.46 -19.05 36.41
N TYR A 571 7.14 -18.55 35.20
CA TYR A 571 7.52 -19.14 33.91
C TYR A 571 8.52 -18.27 33.12
N ALA A 572 8.78 -17.05 33.57
CA ALA A 572 9.61 -16.08 32.85
C ALA A 572 11.02 -16.61 32.48
N ASP A 573 11.63 -17.43 33.35
CA ASP A 573 12.95 -18.04 33.10
C ASP A 573 12.91 -19.17 32.05
N GLN A 574 11.72 -19.70 31.74
CA GLN A 574 11.50 -20.76 30.75
C GLN A 574 10.87 -20.26 29.46
N ALA A 575 10.33 -19.04 29.42
CA ALA A 575 9.54 -18.54 28.29
C ALA A 575 10.32 -18.37 26.97
N ASN A 576 11.66 -18.36 27.01
CA ASN A 576 12.52 -18.37 25.82
C ASN A 576 13.07 -19.77 25.50
N THR A 577 12.56 -20.81 26.18
CA THR A 577 12.96 -22.20 26.01
C THR A 577 11.72 -23.07 25.82
N GLU A 578 11.66 -23.75 24.70
CA GLU A 578 10.66 -24.76 24.41
C GLU A 578 10.89 -26.02 25.28
N PRO A 579 9.88 -26.44 26.06
CA PRO A 579 9.95 -27.64 26.89
C PRO A 579 10.09 -28.94 26.09
N ALA A 580 10.86 -29.89 26.61
CA ALA A 580 10.97 -31.23 26.01
C ALA A 580 9.67 -32.06 26.10
N ASP A 581 8.80 -31.74 27.07
CA ASP A 581 7.44 -32.27 27.13
C ASP A 581 6.53 -31.40 26.27
N ILE A 582 6.12 -31.92 25.11
CA ILE A 582 5.29 -31.18 24.14
C ILE A 582 3.95 -30.71 24.73
N THR A 583 3.45 -31.35 25.80
CA THR A 583 2.21 -30.92 26.47
C THR A 583 2.39 -29.67 27.32
N ALA A 584 3.64 -29.27 27.59
CA ALA A 584 4.00 -28.07 28.32
C ALA A 584 4.39 -26.90 27.41
N ILE A 585 4.51 -27.12 26.08
CA ILE A 585 4.76 -26.06 25.11
C ILE A 585 3.64 -25.02 25.18
N LYS A 586 4.03 -23.75 25.21
CA LYS A 586 3.13 -22.61 25.07
C LYS A 586 2.97 -22.37 23.57
N GLY A 587 1.78 -22.56 23.02
CA GLY A 587 1.59 -22.43 21.58
C GLY A 587 1.55 -20.98 21.10
N ASN A 588 1.06 -20.80 19.88
CA ASN A 588 1.01 -19.51 19.20
C ASN A 588 0.26 -18.42 19.98
N PHE A 589 -0.92 -18.73 20.53
CA PHE A 589 -1.82 -17.75 21.11
C PHE A 589 -2.53 -18.24 22.36
N THR A 590 -2.92 -17.30 23.21
CA THR A 590 -3.74 -17.56 24.40
C THR A 590 -5.20 -17.78 23.99
N HIS A 591 -5.86 -18.80 24.55
CA HIS A 591 -7.23 -19.18 24.16
C HIS A 591 -8.35 -18.32 24.78
N THR A 592 -8.05 -17.11 25.23
CA THR A 592 -9.06 -16.17 25.75
C THR A 592 -9.69 -15.37 24.61
N GLU A 593 -11.01 -15.25 24.59
CA GLU A 593 -11.79 -14.49 23.60
C GLU A 593 -12.92 -13.67 24.26
N LEU A 594 -13.48 -12.70 23.53
CA LEU A 594 -14.71 -12.02 23.95
C LEU A 594 -15.90 -13.00 23.92
N GLY A 595 -16.89 -12.77 24.79
CA GLY A 595 -18.10 -13.59 24.85
C GLY A 595 -17.95 -14.91 25.61
N ALA A 596 -16.73 -15.29 26.02
CA ALA A 596 -16.44 -16.47 26.83
C ALA A 596 -15.49 -16.19 28.00
N GLY A 597 -15.35 -17.17 28.88
CA GLY A 597 -14.38 -17.13 29.99
C GLY A 597 -14.51 -15.89 30.88
N GLU A 598 -13.40 -15.17 31.08
CA GLU A 598 -13.35 -13.93 31.86
C GLU A 598 -14.06 -12.75 31.18
N PHE A 599 -14.28 -12.81 29.86
CA PHE A 599 -14.97 -11.79 29.06
C PHE A 599 -16.39 -12.20 28.66
N ALA A 600 -17.01 -13.16 29.36
CA ALA A 600 -18.36 -13.66 29.07
C ALA A 600 -19.47 -12.58 29.05
N SER A 601 -19.23 -11.42 29.69
CA SER A 601 -20.15 -10.26 29.67
C SER A 601 -19.97 -9.33 28.48
N CYS A 602 -18.98 -9.57 27.61
CA CYS A 602 -18.57 -8.69 26.53
C CYS A 602 -18.84 -9.41 25.20
N PRO A 603 -19.94 -9.09 24.48
CA PRO A 603 -20.49 -9.95 23.42
C PRO A 603 -19.70 -9.98 22.10
N GLY A 604 -18.50 -9.38 22.04
CA GLY A 604 -17.75 -9.25 20.79
C GLY A 604 -18.17 -8.08 19.90
N TYR A 605 -17.45 -7.88 18.80
CA TYR A 605 -17.69 -6.87 17.79
C TYR A 605 -18.19 -7.51 16.49
N ALA A 606 -19.18 -6.89 15.84
CA ALA A 606 -19.70 -7.39 14.56
C ALA A 606 -18.65 -7.29 13.42
N LEU A 607 -17.67 -6.40 13.59
CA LEU A 607 -16.53 -6.23 12.70
C LEU A 607 -15.30 -5.88 13.52
N THR A 608 -14.30 -6.74 13.52
CA THR A 608 -12.94 -6.40 13.97
C THR A 608 -12.05 -6.16 12.76
N VAL A 609 -11.12 -5.22 12.91
CA VAL A 609 -10.07 -4.96 11.92
C VAL A 609 -8.72 -4.83 12.62
N GLY A 610 -7.79 -5.72 12.28
CA GLY A 610 -6.39 -5.56 12.68
C GLY A 610 -5.65 -4.59 11.76
N LEU A 611 -4.85 -3.69 12.35
CA LEU A 611 -4.14 -2.64 11.60
C LEU A 611 -2.62 -2.78 11.71
N GLY A 612 -1.94 -3.17 10.64
CA GLY A 612 -0.48 -3.07 10.53
C GLY A 612 0.00 -1.62 10.41
N HIS A 613 1.29 -1.39 10.68
CA HIS A 613 1.94 -0.08 10.57
C HIS A 613 1.13 1.06 11.20
N THR A 614 0.64 0.86 12.43
CA THR A 614 -0.24 1.82 13.09
C THR A 614 0.27 2.18 14.47
N GLY A 615 0.38 3.49 14.71
CA GLY A 615 0.77 4.07 15.99
C GLY A 615 2.29 4.18 16.21
N ASP A 616 3.06 3.13 15.90
CA ASP A 616 4.52 3.07 16.00
C ASP A 616 5.09 1.92 15.14
N TYR A 617 6.42 1.74 15.13
CA TYR A 617 7.09 0.63 14.43
C TYR A 617 8.07 -0.14 15.32
N ASN A 618 7.84 -1.45 15.41
CA ASN A 618 8.61 -2.40 16.22
C ASN A 618 9.01 -3.66 15.43
N GLY A 619 9.35 -3.49 14.14
CA GLY A 619 9.78 -4.60 13.28
C GLY A 619 8.61 -5.46 12.76
N TYR A 620 8.93 -6.68 12.36
CA TYR A 620 7.94 -7.70 11.99
C TYR A 620 7.51 -8.46 13.23
N THR A 621 6.28 -8.97 13.24
CA THR A 621 5.82 -9.86 14.31
C THR A 621 5.35 -11.19 13.74
N VAL A 622 6.01 -12.26 14.16
CA VAL A 622 5.68 -13.64 13.77
C VAL A 622 5.03 -14.41 14.92
N SER A 623 4.29 -15.48 14.61
CA SER A 623 3.71 -16.39 15.61
C SER A 623 4.78 -17.23 16.32
N TYR A 624 4.46 -17.86 17.46
CA TYR A 624 5.40 -18.68 18.24
C TYR A 624 6.08 -19.74 17.38
N ARG A 625 5.30 -20.52 16.62
CA ARG A 625 5.80 -21.52 15.68
C ARG A 625 6.78 -20.92 14.68
N GLU A 626 6.41 -19.80 14.04
CA GLU A 626 7.29 -19.17 13.05
C GLU A 626 8.60 -18.65 13.67
N TYR A 627 8.55 -18.27 14.94
CA TYR A 627 9.72 -17.90 15.70
C TYR A 627 10.58 -19.13 16.04
N GLU A 628 10.01 -20.22 16.55
CA GLU A 628 10.82 -21.37 16.99
C GLU A 628 11.32 -22.24 15.85
N ALA A 629 10.51 -22.42 14.81
CA ALA A 629 10.72 -23.49 13.83
C ALA A 629 11.75 -23.18 12.73
N ARG A 630 12.13 -21.92 12.50
CA ARG A 630 13.13 -21.55 11.48
C ARG A 630 13.75 -20.17 11.69
N ASP A 631 14.98 -19.98 11.21
CA ASP A 631 15.50 -18.63 10.99
C ASP A 631 14.84 -18.01 9.76
N SER A 632 14.40 -16.76 9.89
CA SER A 632 13.89 -15.95 8.79
C SER A 632 14.11 -14.47 9.07
N TYR A 633 14.15 -13.66 8.01
CA TYR A 633 14.24 -12.20 8.11
C TYR A 633 13.16 -11.60 9.03
N ARG A 634 11.95 -12.16 9.01
CA ARG A 634 10.81 -11.67 9.80
C ARG A 634 10.96 -12.01 11.29
N LYS A 635 11.39 -13.24 11.59
CA LYS A 635 11.76 -13.64 12.94
C LYS A 635 12.88 -12.75 13.47
N ALA A 636 13.90 -12.48 12.66
CA ALA A 636 15.04 -11.65 13.04
C ALA A 636 14.65 -10.20 13.41
N LEU A 637 13.43 -9.77 13.05
CA LEU A 637 12.85 -8.47 13.36
C LEU A 637 11.71 -8.52 14.38
N THR A 638 11.44 -9.69 14.99
CA THR A 638 10.44 -9.84 16.06
C THR A 638 10.99 -9.37 17.39
N ALA A 639 10.53 -8.21 17.83
CA ALA A 639 11.19 -7.42 18.86
C ALA A 639 11.25 -8.07 20.26
N TYR A 640 10.21 -8.76 20.72
CA TYR A 640 10.05 -9.13 22.15
C TYR A 640 10.04 -10.64 22.39
N GLY A 641 10.76 -11.39 21.57
CA GLY A 641 10.90 -12.84 21.70
C GLY A 641 9.70 -13.63 21.15
N PRO A 642 9.61 -14.93 21.49
CA PRO A 642 8.78 -15.91 20.77
C PRO A 642 7.27 -15.65 20.88
N HIS A 643 6.81 -15.05 21.98
CA HIS A 643 5.39 -14.75 22.20
C HIS A 643 5.00 -13.29 21.92
N THR A 644 5.80 -12.56 21.12
CA THR A 644 5.50 -11.15 20.79
C THR A 644 4.08 -10.99 20.19
N ALA A 645 3.67 -11.90 19.29
CA ALA A 645 2.35 -11.86 18.66
C ALA A 645 1.21 -11.98 19.69
N ASP A 646 1.21 -13.04 20.50
CA ASP A 646 0.19 -13.23 21.55
C ASP A 646 0.21 -12.11 22.59
N TYR A 647 1.39 -11.59 22.94
CA TYR A 647 1.48 -10.46 23.86
C TYR A 647 0.71 -9.24 23.34
N MET A 648 0.85 -8.92 22.06
CA MET A 648 0.11 -7.82 21.43
C MET A 648 -1.39 -8.13 21.39
N VAL A 649 -1.79 -9.30 20.91
CA VAL A 649 -3.22 -9.63 20.75
C VAL A 649 -3.93 -9.72 22.10
N THR A 650 -3.33 -10.37 23.10
CA THR A 650 -3.92 -10.48 24.45
C THR A 650 -4.11 -9.11 25.11
N ASN A 651 -3.16 -8.17 24.92
CA ASN A 651 -3.33 -6.80 25.42
C ASN A 651 -4.40 -6.02 24.62
N LEU A 652 -4.48 -6.19 23.30
CA LEU A 652 -5.51 -5.59 22.46
C LEU A 652 -6.91 -6.13 22.78
N LEU A 653 -7.04 -7.43 23.09
CA LEU A 653 -8.27 -8.05 23.56
C LEU A 653 -8.76 -7.41 24.86
N GLY A 654 -7.86 -7.20 25.83
CA GLY A 654 -8.19 -6.50 27.08
C GLY A 654 -8.62 -5.03 26.84
N MET A 655 -8.00 -4.35 25.88
CA MET A 655 -8.40 -3.01 25.46
C MET A 655 -9.76 -3.00 24.76
N ALA A 656 -10.05 -3.99 23.91
CA ALA A 656 -11.33 -4.18 23.26
C ALA A 656 -12.44 -4.43 24.28
N ALA A 657 -12.22 -5.32 25.26
CA ALA A 657 -13.13 -5.54 26.37
C ALA A 657 -13.38 -4.24 27.17
N ASN A 658 -12.34 -3.45 27.46
CA ASN A 658 -12.50 -2.17 28.14
C ASN A 658 -13.43 -1.21 27.37
N LEU A 659 -13.21 -1.06 26.07
CA LEU A 659 -14.01 -0.18 25.22
C LEU A 659 -15.45 -0.70 25.02
N LEU A 660 -15.65 -2.02 25.02
CA LEU A 660 -16.96 -2.64 24.76
C LEU A 660 -17.85 -2.65 26.01
N CYS A 661 -17.32 -3.14 27.13
CA CYS A 661 -18.06 -3.50 28.35
C CYS A 661 -17.47 -2.90 29.64
N GLY A 662 -16.40 -2.10 29.57
CA GLY A 662 -15.82 -1.39 30.71
C GLY A 662 -14.90 -2.24 31.59
N THR A 663 -14.49 -3.43 31.14
CA THR A 663 -13.55 -4.29 31.86
C THR A 663 -12.22 -3.56 32.07
N PRO A 664 -11.66 -3.51 33.30
CA PRO A 664 -10.36 -2.90 33.53
C PRO A 664 -9.26 -3.57 32.70
N VAL A 665 -8.41 -2.77 32.06
CA VAL A 665 -7.25 -3.30 31.33
C VAL A 665 -6.21 -3.78 32.34
N PRO A 666 -5.69 -5.02 32.22
CA PRO A 666 -4.71 -5.56 33.16
C PRO A 666 -3.47 -4.66 33.33
N THR A 667 -2.90 -4.63 34.53
CA THR A 667 -1.59 -4.02 34.78
C THR A 667 -0.49 -5.01 34.42
N GLN A 668 0.54 -4.56 33.71
CA GLN A 668 1.68 -5.41 33.40
C GLN A 668 2.76 -5.30 34.49
N PRO A 669 3.45 -6.39 34.83
CA PRO A 669 4.57 -6.36 35.79
C PRO A 669 5.68 -5.36 35.40
N THR A 670 5.84 -5.11 34.11
CA THR A 670 6.84 -4.21 33.53
C THR A 670 6.33 -2.77 33.31
N ASP A 671 5.12 -2.42 33.76
CA ASP A 671 4.52 -1.08 33.56
C ASP A 671 5.42 0.07 34.09
N SER A 672 6.22 -0.17 35.13
CA SER A 672 7.16 0.84 35.65
C SER A 672 8.28 1.20 34.67
N ILE A 673 8.71 0.25 33.82
CA ILE A 673 9.66 0.49 32.73
C ILE A 673 8.99 1.34 31.65
N ALA A 674 7.75 1.03 31.30
CA ALA A 674 6.99 1.80 30.31
C ALA A 674 6.79 3.26 30.73
N ALA A 675 6.56 3.51 32.03
CA ALA A 675 6.43 4.85 32.57
C ALA A 675 7.76 5.64 32.55
N ALA A 676 8.88 4.98 32.85
CA ALA A 676 10.20 5.60 32.78
C ALA A 676 10.58 5.98 31.33
N ASP A 677 10.31 5.09 30.37
CA ASP A 677 10.54 5.37 28.95
C ASP A 677 9.60 6.46 28.41
N GLU A 678 8.33 6.54 28.86
CA GLU A 678 7.43 7.66 28.51
C GLU A 678 8.06 9.01 28.85
N GLN A 679 8.63 9.13 30.05
CA GLN A 679 9.23 10.37 30.48
C GLN A 679 10.45 10.74 29.63
N ARG A 680 11.25 9.76 29.20
CA ARG A 680 12.35 9.96 28.24
C ARG A 680 11.81 10.45 26.89
N GLN A 681 10.83 9.75 26.33
CA GLN A 681 10.28 10.03 25.00
C GLN A 681 9.58 11.39 24.93
N VAL A 682 8.85 11.79 25.98
CA VAL A 682 8.28 13.14 26.07
C VAL A 682 9.38 14.22 26.05
N ASN A 683 10.47 14.02 26.79
CA ASN A 683 11.59 14.96 26.83
C ASN A 683 12.32 15.06 25.49
N GLU A 684 12.54 13.91 24.86
CA GLU A 684 13.15 13.80 23.53
C GLU A 684 12.29 14.47 22.47
N ALA A 685 10.99 14.15 22.41
CA ALA A 685 10.05 14.78 21.48
C ALA A 685 9.98 16.31 21.66
N ASN A 686 10.05 16.81 22.90
CA ASN A 686 10.05 18.26 23.16
C ASN A 686 11.35 18.93 22.65
N THR A 687 12.49 18.28 22.87
CA THR A 687 13.80 18.80 22.44
C THR A 687 13.95 18.73 20.93
N LEU A 688 13.64 17.58 20.34
CA LEU A 688 13.64 17.35 18.90
C LEU A 688 12.71 18.33 18.20
N GLY A 689 11.48 18.49 18.70
CA GLY A 689 10.50 19.43 18.16
C GLY A 689 10.93 20.90 18.23
N ALA A 690 11.64 21.31 19.29
CA ALA A 690 12.18 22.67 19.38
C ALA A 690 13.30 22.91 18.36
N ILE A 691 14.20 21.93 18.20
CA ILE A 691 15.34 21.99 17.26
C ILE A 691 14.84 21.94 15.82
N SER A 692 13.97 20.98 15.48
CA SER A 692 13.42 20.79 14.13
C SER A 692 12.66 22.04 13.67
N ALA A 693 11.81 22.60 14.54
CA ALA A 693 11.06 23.82 14.23
C ALA A 693 11.97 25.02 13.99
N ALA A 694 13.03 25.19 14.79
CA ALA A 694 14.01 26.25 14.60
C ALA A 694 14.81 26.05 13.30
N TYR A 695 15.30 24.83 13.07
CA TYR A 695 16.10 24.48 11.90
C TYR A 695 15.31 24.63 10.60
N TYR A 696 14.08 24.12 10.53
CA TYR A 696 13.19 24.26 9.37
C TYR A 696 12.92 25.73 9.03
N ARG A 697 12.63 26.57 10.02
CA ARG A 697 12.45 28.02 9.82
C ARG A 697 13.72 28.71 9.34
N SER A 698 14.85 28.42 9.98
CA SER A 698 16.15 29.01 9.62
C SER A 698 16.61 28.61 8.23
N TRP A 699 16.38 27.36 7.83
CA TRP A 699 16.68 26.88 6.48
C TRP A 699 15.78 27.56 5.44
N SER A 700 14.47 27.54 5.68
CA SER A 700 13.49 28.18 4.78
C SER A 700 13.77 29.68 4.55
N ALA A 701 14.28 30.37 5.56
CA ALA A 701 14.63 31.79 5.46
C ALA A 701 15.91 32.08 4.64
N GLN A 702 16.76 31.06 4.40
CA GLN A 702 18.01 31.18 3.65
C GLN A 702 17.86 30.84 2.17
N ILE A 703 16.69 30.36 1.75
CA ILE A 703 16.45 30.00 0.36
C ILE A 703 16.55 31.26 -0.52
N PRO A 704 17.42 31.25 -1.55
CA PRO A 704 17.62 32.42 -2.39
C PRO A 704 16.44 32.64 -3.35
N ASP A 705 16.34 33.84 -3.91
CA ASP A 705 15.37 34.11 -4.99
C ASP A 705 15.64 33.20 -6.21
N SER A 706 14.57 32.78 -6.89
CA SER A 706 14.66 31.98 -8.11
C SER A 706 15.03 32.85 -9.33
N ALA A 707 15.74 32.27 -10.31
CA ALA A 707 16.22 33.02 -11.48
C ALA A 707 15.08 33.37 -12.49
N GLY A 708 14.49 34.55 -12.30
CA GLY A 708 13.46 35.10 -13.18
C GLY A 708 12.05 34.60 -12.90
N PRO A 709 11.03 35.15 -13.58
CA PRO A 709 9.63 34.82 -13.31
C PRO A 709 9.24 33.45 -13.88
N ALA A 710 8.24 32.81 -13.24
CA ALA A 710 7.66 31.58 -13.77
C ALA A 710 7.03 31.79 -15.15
N ALA A 711 7.41 30.96 -16.13
CA ALA A 711 7.00 31.13 -17.53
C ALA A 711 7.01 29.80 -18.29
N ILE A 712 6.07 29.61 -19.22
CA ILE A 712 6.07 28.43 -20.10
C ILE A 712 7.20 28.56 -21.12
N LEU A 713 8.09 27.58 -21.14
CA LEU A 713 9.24 27.52 -22.05
C LEU A 713 8.92 26.71 -23.30
N LYS A 714 8.20 25.59 -23.16
CA LYS A 714 7.80 24.72 -24.27
C LYS A 714 6.33 24.31 -24.16
N GLN A 715 5.57 24.59 -25.21
CA GLN A 715 4.14 24.27 -25.29
C GLN A 715 3.89 22.82 -25.73
N PRO A 716 2.78 22.18 -25.31
CA PRO A 716 2.40 20.87 -25.78
C PRO A 716 1.97 20.91 -27.26
N HIS A 717 2.38 19.89 -28.01
CA HIS A 717 1.97 19.71 -29.41
C HIS A 717 0.67 18.90 -29.51
N LYS A 718 0.08 18.85 -30.71
CA LYS A 718 -1.08 17.98 -30.99
C LYS A 718 -0.65 16.51 -30.89
N ARG A 719 -1.49 15.67 -30.30
CA ARG A 719 -1.21 14.25 -30.03
C ARG A 719 -2.26 13.35 -30.66
N LYS A 720 -1.83 12.16 -31.06
CA LYS A 720 -2.74 11.03 -31.32
C LYS A 720 -2.78 10.18 -30.04
N ARG A 721 -3.79 9.33 -29.87
CA ARG A 721 -3.72 8.28 -28.83
C ARG A 721 -2.46 7.43 -29.04
N PHE A 722 -1.90 6.94 -27.94
CA PHE A 722 -0.58 6.31 -27.82
C PHE A 722 0.58 7.31 -28.02
N ASP A 723 0.44 8.53 -27.48
CA ASP A 723 1.47 9.59 -27.52
C ASP A 723 1.43 10.41 -26.22
N THR A 724 2.51 11.13 -25.90
CA THR A 724 2.65 11.86 -24.63
C THR A 724 2.65 13.37 -24.88
N ALA A 725 1.70 14.08 -24.27
CA ALA A 725 1.72 15.54 -24.25
C ALA A 725 2.73 16.02 -23.19
N THR A 726 3.63 16.93 -23.56
CA THR A 726 4.67 17.43 -22.66
C THR A 726 4.58 18.96 -22.56
N LEU A 727 4.64 19.48 -21.35
CA LEU A 727 4.78 20.91 -21.05
C LEU A 727 6.09 21.12 -20.30
N THR A 728 6.88 22.12 -20.70
CA THR A 728 8.06 22.56 -19.94
C THR A 728 7.91 24.02 -19.54
N TRP A 729 8.23 24.36 -18.31
CA TRP A 729 8.17 25.72 -17.77
C TRP A 729 9.33 25.99 -16.82
N ARG A 730 9.60 27.28 -16.62
CA ARG A 730 10.41 27.78 -15.53
C ARG A 730 9.54 27.90 -14.29
N GLY A 731 9.92 27.21 -13.21
CA GLY A 731 9.24 27.26 -11.90
C GLY A 731 10.16 27.81 -10.81
N GLY A 732 9.81 27.58 -9.55
CA GLY A 732 10.71 27.80 -8.42
C GLY A 732 11.69 26.64 -8.22
N ASP A 733 12.56 26.82 -7.23
CA ASP A 733 13.53 25.83 -6.80
C ASP A 733 12.88 24.60 -6.13
N ASN A 734 13.66 23.55 -5.93
CA ASN A 734 13.16 22.28 -5.40
C ASN A 734 12.77 22.31 -3.91
N TRP A 735 13.12 23.36 -3.17
CA TRP A 735 12.63 23.61 -1.82
C TRP A 735 11.33 24.40 -1.83
N THR A 736 11.29 25.52 -2.54
CA THR A 736 10.10 26.38 -2.57
C THR A 736 8.97 25.76 -3.39
N ASP A 737 9.29 25.01 -4.45
CA ASP A 737 8.34 24.56 -5.46
C ASP A 737 8.23 23.03 -5.51
N ASN A 738 6.98 22.57 -5.55
CA ASN A 738 6.61 21.22 -5.96
C ASN A 738 5.30 21.36 -6.78
N PRO A 739 5.38 21.68 -8.08
CA PRO A 739 4.26 22.28 -8.82
C PRO A 739 3.09 21.32 -9.05
N VAL A 740 1.89 21.67 -8.59
CA VAL A 740 0.65 20.91 -8.84
C VAL A 740 0.25 21.06 -10.30
N VAL A 741 0.32 19.96 -11.05
CA VAL A 741 -0.04 19.93 -12.47
C VAL A 741 -1.36 19.20 -12.68
N ARG A 742 -2.23 19.81 -13.50
CA ARG A 742 -3.48 19.19 -13.94
C ARG A 742 -3.65 19.34 -15.44
N VAL A 743 -4.24 18.34 -16.07
CA VAL A 743 -4.78 18.43 -17.43
C VAL A 743 -6.27 18.68 -17.35
N LYS A 744 -6.71 19.69 -18.10
CA LYS A 744 -8.13 20.03 -18.29
C LYS A 744 -8.59 19.68 -19.69
N ARG A 745 -9.80 19.14 -19.79
CA ARG A 745 -10.49 18.89 -21.07
C ARG A 745 -11.53 19.96 -21.34
N ARG A 746 -11.72 20.33 -22.60
CA ARG A 746 -12.80 21.23 -23.02
C ARG A 746 -14.07 20.42 -23.33
N VAL A 747 -15.11 20.59 -22.52
CA VAL A 747 -16.43 19.94 -22.64
C VAL A 747 -17.52 21.02 -22.63
N ASN A 748 -18.41 21.02 -23.63
CA ASN A 748 -19.50 21.99 -23.77
C ASN A 748 -19.02 23.45 -23.60
N GLY A 749 -17.88 23.77 -24.24
CA GLY A 749 -17.26 25.10 -24.18
C GLY A 749 -16.44 25.39 -22.91
N LYS A 750 -16.66 24.67 -21.80
CA LYS A 750 -16.01 24.85 -20.49
C LYS A 750 -14.80 23.94 -20.30
N TRP A 751 -13.87 24.34 -19.42
CA TRP A 751 -12.68 23.55 -19.08
C TRP A 751 -12.90 22.78 -17.78
N VAL A 752 -13.05 21.46 -17.87
CA VAL A 752 -13.24 20.55 -16.73
C VAL A 752 -11.93 19.83 -16.38
N ARG A 753 -11.78 19.36 -15.14
CA ARG A 753 -10.65 18.51 -14.76
C ARG A 753 -10.69 17.20 -15.55
N TYR A 754 -9.54 16.61 -15.83
CA TYR A 754 -9.46 15.36 -16.57
C TYR A 754 -8.41 14.42 -15.99
N ALA A 755 -7.18 14.90 -15.79
CA ALA A 755 -6.10 14.12 -15.18
C ALA A 755 -5.26 15.01 -14.25
N ASP A 756 -4.62 14.39 -13.27
CA ASP A 756 -3.71 15.03 -12.33
C ASP A 756 -2.57 14.08 -11.92
N GLN A 757 -1.82 14.45 -10.89
CA GLN A 757 -0.64 13.72 -10.42
C GLN A 757 -1.01 12.56 -9.48
N SER A 758 -2.10 11.85 -9.76
CA SER A 758 -2.47 10.57 -9.14
C SER A 758 -1.96 9.39 -10.00
N GLY A 759 -0.74 9.51 -10.52
CA GLY A 759 -0.12 8.56 -11.46
C GLY A 759 -0.35 8.86 -12.95
N GLN A 760 -1.28 9.75 -13.30
CA GLN A 760 -1.58 10.08 -14.71
C GLN A 760 -0.74 11.23 -15.30
N ILE A 761 -0.10 12.02 -14.44
CA ILE A 761 0.78 13.13 -14.84
C ILE A 761 2.05 13.07 -13.98
N GLN A 762 3.18 12.79 -14.62
CA GLN A 762 4.48 12.84 -13.96
C GLN A 762 5.10 14.23 -14.11
N THR A 763 5.77 14.72 -13.08
CA THR A 763 6.56 15.95 -13.13
C THR A 763 8.02 15.65 -12.86
N VAL A 764 8.92 16.16 -13.69
CA VAL A 764 10.37 16.00 -13.52
C VAL A 764 11.04 17.36 -13.50
N LEU A 765 12.11 17.46 -12.71
CA LEU A 765 12.99 18.61 -12.62
C LEU A 765 14.26 18.32 -13.44
N ASP A 766 14.65 19.25 -14.32
CA ASP A 766 15.84 19.09 -15.17
C ASP A 766 17.11 18.96 -14.30
N ARG A 767 17.83 17.84 -14.42
CA ARG A 767 19.07 17.54 -13.70
C ARG A 767 20.27 18.02 -14.52
N ARG A 768 20.95 19.07 -14.07
CA ARG A 768 22.28 19.42 -14.60
C ARG A 768 23.35 18.99 -13.59
N PRO A 769 24.48 18.39 -14.01
CA PRO A 769 25.50 17.90 -13.08
C PRO A 769 26.04 19.03 -12.19
N ALA A 770 26.27 18.72 -10.91
CA ALA A 770 26.71 19.67 -9.89
C ALA A 770 28.17 20.15 -10.05
N ALA A 771 28.97 19.53 -10.93
CA ALA A 771 30.41 19.75 -10.95
C ALA A 771 30.82 21.14 -11.49
N THR A 772 30.98 22.07 -10.54
CA THR A 772 31.73 23.34 -10.59
C THR A 772 31.09 24.50 -11.38
N SER A 773 30.97 25.66 -10.72
CA SER A 773 30.24 26.89 -11.09
C SER A 773 28.72 26.93 -10.91
N GLU A 774 27.98 25.82 -11.02
CA GLU A 774 26.49 25.85 -10.90
C GLU A 774 25.96 25.84 -9.45
N ALA A 775 26.64 25.19 -8.49
CA ALA A 775 26.27 25.30 -7.06
C ALA A 775 26.37 26.75 -6.54
N LEU A 776 27.39 27.51 -7.00
CA LEU A 776 27.51 28.94 -6.71
C LEU A 776 26.36 29.75 -7.34
N LYS A 777 25.85 29.36 -8.51
CA LYS A 777 24.64 29.97 -9.11
C LYS A 777 23.38 29.69 -8.30
N HIS A 778 23.26 28.50 -7.69
CA HIS A 778 22.16 28.21 -6.78
C HIS A 778 22.17 29.15 -5.57
N TYR A 779 23.26 29.17 -4.79
CA TYR A 779 23.35 29.99 -3.59
C TYR A 779 23.36 31.51 -3.88
N SER A 780 23.64 31.92 -5.12
CA SER A 780 23.50 33.31 -5.56
C SER A 780 22.15 33.65 -6.20
N GLY A 781 21.19 32.71 -6.24
CA GLY A 781 19.85 32.91 -6.82
C GLY A 781 19.81 33.02 -8.35
N GLN A 782 20.89 32.62 -9.03
CA GLN A 782 21.07 32.71 -10.48
C GLN A 782 20.68 31.42 -11.22
N GLN A 783 20.29 30.36 -10.50
CA GLN A 783 19.88 29.07 -11.09
C GLN A 783 18.46 29.13 -11.67
N GLU A 784 18.32 28.77 -12.95
CA GLU A 784 17.02 28.58 -13.61
C GLU A 784 16.49 27.15 -13.36
N TRP A 785 15.29 27.05 -12.79
CA TRP A 785 14.65 25.77 -12.48
C TRP A 785 13.62 25.40 -13.53
N THR A 786 13.93 24.36 -14.30
CA THR A 786 13.10 23.91 -15.41
C THR A 786 12.34 22.64 -15.05
N TRP A 787 11.02 22.77 -14.94
CA TRP A 787 10.11 21.67 -14.68
C TRP A 787 9.46 21.20 -15.97
N THR A 788 9.24 19.89 -16.07
CA THR A 788 8.53 19.26 -17.18
C THR A 788 7.43 18.36 -16.67
N ALA A 789 6.24 18.46 -17.28
CA ALA A 789 5.11 17.60 -17.00
C ALA A 789 4.77 16.77 -18.23
N ASN A 790 4.50 15.49 -18.02
CA ASN A 790 4.12 14.54 -19.04
C ASN A 790 2.70 14.05 -18.76
N PHE A 791 1.85 14.06 -19.78
CA PHE A 791 0.50 13.51 -19.74
C PHE A 791 0.37 12.51 -20.89
N GLU A 792 0.15 11.25 -20.54
CA GLU A 792 -0.01 10.17 -21.51
C GLU A 792 -1.42 10.21 -22.11
N VAL A 793 -1.51 10.16 -23.43
CA VAL A 793 -2.79 10.13 -24.16
C VAL A 793 -3.04 8.69 -24.56
N PHE A 794 -3.82 7.95 -23.79
CA PHE A 794 -3.86 6.48 -23.83
C PHE A 794 -5.27 5.87 -23.94
N ASP A 795 -5.32 4.54 -24.01
CA ASP A 795 -6.49 3.68 -23.74
C ASP A 795 -6.11 2.71 -22.60
N SER A 796 -6.81 2.73 -21.47
CA SER A 796 -6.51 1.85 -20.32
C SER A 796 -7.26 0.55 -20.50
N TYR A 797 -6.64 -0.54 -20.05
CA TYR A 797 -7.22 -1.87 -20.15
C TYR A 797 -7.34 -2.58 -18.78
N PRO A 798 -8.52 -3.15 -18.48
CA PRO A 798 -9.73 -3.08 -19.29
C PRO A 798 -10.36 -1.71 -19.22
N ARG A 799 -11.30 -1.53 -20.15
CA ARG A 799 -12.19 -0.39 -20.08
C ARG A 799 -13.04 -0.60 -18.84
N ALA A 800 -12.60 -0.06 -17.70
CA ALA A 800 -13.51 0.18 -16.63
C ALA A 800 -14.63 1.06 -17.22
N ASP A 801 -15.90 0.66 -17.08
CA ASP A 801 -17.08 1.39 -17.57
C ASP A 801 -17.27 2.74 -16.82
N VAL A 802 -16.20 3.27 -16.23
CA VAL A 802 -16.08 4.58 -15.58
C VAL A 802 -15.50 5.63 -16.53
N ALA A 803 -15.81 6.89 -16.23
CA ALA A 803 -15.33 8.05 -16.97
C ALA A 803 -13.79 8.21 -16.85
N GLY A 804 -13.02 7.56 -17.71
CA GLY A 804 -11.55 7.62 -17.65
C GLY A 804 -10.84 6.56 -18.48
N GLY A 805 -11.54 5.47 -18.84
CA GLY A 805 -10.98 4.28 -19.50
C GLY A 805 -10.26 4.51 -20.84
N GLN A 806 -10.53 5.63 -21.52
CA GLN A 806 -9.82 6.03 -22.73
C GLN A 806 -9.65 7.55 -22.70
N THR A 807 -8.49 8.08 -23.09
CA THR A 807 -8.36 9.53 -23.28
C THR A 807 -9.30 10.00 -24.39
N PRO A 808 -10.35 10.79 -24.05
CA PRO A 808 -11.33 11.15 -25.06
C PRO A 808 -10.73 12.05 -26.13
N ASN A 809 -11.33 12.03 -27.32
CA ASN A 809 -10.96 13.01 -28.33
C ASN A 809 -11.40 14.41 -27.86
N GLY A 810 -10.61 15.43 -28.18
CA GLY A 810 -10.96 16.80 -27.82
C GLY A 810 -9.78 17.75 -27.67
N ARG A 811 -10.08 18.90 -27.07
CA ARG A 811 -9.07 19.92 -26.75
C ARG A 811 -8.72 19.84 -25.27
N TYR A 812 -7.42 19.87 -25.00
CA TYR A 812 -6.83 19.74 -23.68
C TYR A 812 -5.90 20.90 -23.40
N ARG A 813 -5.62 21.17 -22.13
CA ARG A 813 -4.54 22.08 -21.71
C ARG A 813 -3.99 21.66 -20.36
N PHE A 814 -2.70 21.94 -20.14
CA PHE A 814 -2.12 21.88 -18.81
C PHE A 814 -2.45 23.14 -18.03
N VAL A 815 -2.61 22.98 -16.73
CA VAL A 815 -2.66 24.04 -15.72
C VAL A 815 -1.67 23.68 -14.64
N VAL A 816 -0.69 24.55 -14.42
CA VAL A 816 0.33 24.41 -13.38
C VAL A 816 0.06 25.43 -12.30
N ARG A 817 0.15 25.01 -11.04
CA ARG A 817 0.21 25.87 -9.87
C ARG A 817 1.46 25.53 -9.09
N GLY A 818 2.28 26.51 -8.78
CA GLY A 818 3.49 26.29 -8.01
C GLY A 818 3.85 27.55 -7.24
N HIS A 819 5.02 27.51 -6.64
CA HIS A 819 5.56 28.58 -5.82
C HIS A 819 6.96 28.95 -6.32
N ILE A 820 7.31 30.23 -6.20
CA ILE A 820 8.61 30.74 -6.62
C ILE A 820 9.11 31.75 -5.61
N HIS A 821 10.38 31.69 -5.25
CA HIS A 821 10.97 32.64 -4.33
C HIS A 821 11.36 33.92 -5.08
N ARG A 822 10.84 35.08 -4.66
CA ARG A 822 11.11 36.38 -5.29
C ARG A 822 11.02 37.53 -4.29
N GLY A 823 12.07 38.35 -4.26
CA GLY A 823 12.21 39.47 -3.33
C GLY A 823 12.26 39.00 -1.87
N GLY A 824 12.89 37.86 -1.59
CA GLY A 824 12.97 37.29 -0.24
C GLY A 824 11.65 36.70 0.26
N THR A 825 10.70 36.42 -0.62
CA THR A 825 9.37 35.90 -0.25
C THR A 825 8.87 34.85 -1.23
N VAL A 826 8.14 33.85 -0.73
CA VAL A 826 7.45 32.87 -1.57
C VAL A 826 6.24 33.50 -2.26
N ARG A 827 6.12 33.34 -3.58
CA ARG A 827 4.99 33.81 -4.39
C ARG A 827 4.37 32.66 -5.15
N THR A 828 3.04 32.52 -5.10
CA THR A 828 2.33 31.54 -5.94
C THR A 828 2.31 32.00 -7.39
N TYR A 829 2.52 31.08 -8.32
CA TYR A 829 2.30 31.30 -9.75
C TYR A 829 1.27 30.33 -10.31
N ARG A 830 0.68 30.71 -11.45
CA ARG A 830 -0.24 29.85 -12.20
C ARG A 830 0.00 29.99 -13.68
N LEU A 831 0.35 28.88 -14.34
CA LEU A 831 0.55 28.82 -15.78
C LEU A 831 -0.54 27.98 -16.44
N ALA A 832 -0.90 28.32 -17.67
CA ALA A 832 -1.81 27.52 -18.48
C ALA A 832 -1.27 27.40 -19.89
N SER A 833 -1.16 26.16 -20.40
CA SER A 833 -0.65 25.94 -21.75
C SER A 833 -1.61 26.46 -22.81
N LYS A 834 -1.08 26.70 -24.01
CA LYS A 834 -1.90 26.75 -25.21
C LYS A 834 -2.67 25.42 -25.34
N PRO A 835 -3.94 25.44 -25.78
CA PRO A 835 -4.69 24.20 -25.93
C PRO A 835 -4.06 23.29 -27.00
N PHE A 836 -3.92 22.01 -26.69
CA PHE A 836 -3.55 20.97 -27.66
C PHE A 836 -4.77 20.09 -28.00
N THR A 837 -4.66 19.29 -29.05
CA THR A 837 -5.75 18.40 -29.50
C THR A 837 -5.32 16.96 -29.36
N VAL A 838 -6.15 16.16 -28.69
CA VAL A 838 -6.09 14.70 -28.72
C VAL A 838 -6.96 14.21 -29.88
N ARG A 839 -6.35 13.46 -30.78
CA ARG A 839 -7.00 12.82 -31.93
C ARG A 839 -7.03 11.30 -31.72
N PRO A 840 -8.04 10.61 -32.26
CA PRO A 840 -8.07 9.17 -32.14
C PRO A 840 -6.93 8.57 -32.95
N TRP A 841 -6.47 7.40 -32.52
CA TRP A 841 -5.64 6.53 -33.34
C TRP A 841 -6.36 6.21 -34.66
N SER A 842 -5.61 5.82 -35.69
CA SER A 842 -6.21 5.49 -37.01
C SER A 842 -7.09 4.24 -36.98
N GLY A 843 -7.07 3.50 -35.87
CA GLY A 843 -7.91 2.35 -35.62
C GLY A 843 -7.47 1.11 -36.37
N ILE A 844 -8.18 0.01 -36.10
CA ILE A 844 -7.98 -1.27 -36.76
C ILE A 844 -8.26 -1.14 -38.26
N ARG A 845 -7.34 -1.63 -39.08
CA ARG A 845 -7.46 -1.59 -40.55
C ARG A 845 -7.92 -2.92 -41.11
N ILE A 846 -8.97 -2.85 -41.92
CA ILE A 846 -9.43 -3.97 -42.75
C ILE A 846 -8.59 -3.98 -44.01
N SER A 847 -7.77 -5.02 -44.17
CA SER A 847 -6.81 -5.15 -45.25
C SER A 847 -7.44 -5.72 -46.50
N TYR A 848 -8.34 -6.68 -46.33
CA TYR A 848 -9.01 -7.36 -47.42
C TYR A 848 -10.39 -7.89 -47.01
N GLN A 849 -11.27 -8.07 -47.99
CA GLN A 849 -12.63 -8.55 -47.78
C GLN A 849 -13.15 -9.23 -49.04
N LYS A 850 -13.90 -10.32 -48.87
CA LYS A 850 -14.42 -11.15 -49.96
C LYS A 850 -15.85 -11.55 -49.65
N TRP A 851 -16.75 -11.40 -50.61
CA TRP A 851 -18.14 -11.87 -50.48
C TRP A 851 -18.47 -12.89 -51.57
N THR A 852 -18.85 -14.09 -51.14
CA THR A 852 -19.15 -15.23 -52.01
C THR A 852 -20.58 -15.71 -51.82
N ARG A 853 -20.99 -16.74 -52.57
CA ARG A 853 -22.28 -17.41 -52.35
C ARG A 853 -22.39 -18.08 -50.98
N ARG A 854 -21.28 -18.40 -50.30
CA ARG A 854 -21.27 -19.06 -48.99
C ARG A 854 -21.28 -18.09 -47.80
N GLY A 855 -20.96 -16.82 -48.02
CA GLY A 855 -20.77 -15.86 -46.94
C GLY A 855 -19.72 -14.81 -47.27
N ALA A 856 -19.49 -13.88 -46.35
CA ALA A 856 -18.46 -12.86 -46.45
C ALA A 856 -17.32 -13.09 -45.46
N THR A 857 -16.10 -12.82 -45.90
CA THR A 857 -14.87 -12.96 -45.13
C THR A 857 -14.15 -11.62 -45.08
N PHE A 858 -13.61 -11.28 -43.92
CA PHE A 858 -12.85 -10.07 -43.63
C PHE A 858 -11.47 -10.45 -43.12
N TRP A 859 -10.46 -9.73 -43.61
CA TRP A 859 -9.07 -9.82 -43.16
C TRP A 859 -8.66 -8.46 -42.64
N PHE A 860 -7.88 -8.50 -41.58
CA PHE A 860 -7.40 -7.30 -40.91
C PHE A 860 -5.88 -7.27 -40.99
N ASP A 861 -5.32 -6.06 -41.12
CA ASP A 861 -3.88 -5.84 -40.95
C ASP A 861 -3.47 -6.26 -39.53
N PRO A 862 -2.22 -6.70 -39.31
CA PRO A 862 -1.67 -6.75 -37.97
C PRO A 862 -1.90 -5.42 -37.23
N ILE A 863 -2.43 -5.52 -36.02
CA ILE A 863 -2.68 -4.36 -35.18
C ILE A 863 -1.35 -4.01 -34.52
N HIS A 864 -0.78 -2.87 -34.89
CA HIS A 864 0.43 -2.32 -34.29
C HIS A 864 0.10 -0.96 -33.67
N TYR A 865 0.32 -0.84 -32.37
CA TYR A 865 0.14 0.43 -31.68
C TYR A 865 1.35 1.35 -31.93
N PRO A 866 1.14 2.68 -32.02
CA PRO A 866 2.24 3.64 -32.14
C PRO A 866 3.19 3.56 -30.93
N ARG A 867 4.49 3.36 -31.18
CA ARG A 867 5.54 3.36 -30.14
C ARG A 867 5.85 4.78 -29.67
N MET A 868 5.69 5.06 -28.38
CA MET A 868 6.19 6.29 -27.78
C MET A 868 6.74 6.09 -26.37
N PRO A 869 7.83 6.82 -26.03
CA PRO A 869 8.59 7.68 -26.93
C PRO A 869 9.50 6.88 -27.89
N LYS A 870 9.62 7.30 -29.17
CA LYS A 870 10.48 6.65 -30.20
C LYS A 870 11.96 6.52 -29.81
N HIS A 871 12.37 7.21 -28.75
CA HIS A 871 13.66 7.15 -28.08
C HIS A 871 13.37 7.26 -26.57
N ARG A 872 14.11 6.54 -25.70
CA ARG A 872 14.07 6.77 -24.25
C ARG A 872 14.10 8.29 -24.01
N SER A 873 13.09 8.82 -23.33
CA SER A 873 13.07 10.24 -23.02
C SER A 873 14.35 10.55 -22.25
N LYS A 874 15.14 11.52 -22.70
CA LYS A 874 16.33 11.96 -21.94
C LYS A 874 15.98 12.49 -20.53
N TYR A 875 14.69 12.76 -20.29
CA TYR A 875 14.15 13.30 -19.05
C TYR A 875 13.39 12.28 -18.19
N VAL A 876 12.99 11.14 -18.76
CA VAL A 876 12.24 10.10 -18.04
C VAL A 876 12.82 8.74 -18.46
N LYS A 877 13.64 8.17 -17.57
CA LYS A 877 14.53 7.06 -17.88
C LYS A 877 13.82 5.69 -17.92
N PHE A 878 12.63 5.58 -17.32
CA PHE A 878 11.89 4.33 -17.11
C PHE A 878 10.70 4.11 -18.06
N TYR A 879 10.53 4.86 -19.15
CA TYR A 879 9.54 4.46 -20.16
C TYR A 879 10.11 3.37 -21.07
N ALA A 880 9.50 2.17 -21.05
CA ALA A 880 9.77 1.10 -22.01
C ALA A 880 8.48 0.51 -22.62
N ASP A 881 8.63 -0.26 -23.71
CA ASP A 881 7.57 -1.09 -24.30
C ASP A 881 7.61 -2.53 -23.74
N ASP A 882 6.62 -3.38 -24.07
CA ASP A 882 6.50 -4.79 -23.63
C ASP A 882 7.71 -5.69 -23.93
N LYS A 883 8.74 -5.17 -24.60
CA LYS A 883 10.03 -5.82 -24.85
C LYS A 883 11.12 -5.44 -23.85
N GLY A 884 10.78 -4.59 -22.88
CA GLY A 884 11.70 -3.97 -21.91
C GLY A 884 11.69 -4.61 -20.52
N GLY A 885 11.47 -5.91 -20.40
CA GLY A 885 11.84 -6.63 -19.17
C GLY A 885 13.36 -6.57 -18.95
N LYS A 886 13.83 -6.69 -17.69
CA LYS A 886 15.25 -6.98 -17.41
C LYS A 886 15.58 -8.38 -17.99
N GLY A 887 15.87 -8.48 -19.29
CA GLY A 887 16.34 -9.71 -19.96
C GLY A 887 15.24 -10.68 -20.43
N ASP A 888 15.67 -11.86 -20.89
CA ASP A 888 14.86 -12.90 -21.57
C ASP A 888 13.88 -13.66 -20.65
N HIS A 889 13.68 -13.21 -19.41
CA HIS A 889 13.06 -14.01 -18.35
C HIS A 889 11.74 -13.47 -17.79
N SER A 890 11.33 -12.24 -18.11
CA SER A 890 10.09 -11.66 -17.57
C SER A 890 8.94 -11.68 -18.59
N LEU A 891 7.79 -12.23 -18.17
CA LEU A 891 6.50 -12.31 -18.87
C LEU A 891 5.86 -10.92 -19.01
N ILE A 892 6.21 -10.00 -18.10
CA ILE A 892 5.61 -8.67 -18.00
C ILE A 892 6.71 -7.60 -18.04
N CYS A 893 6.40 -6.48 -18.67
CA CYS A 893 7.32 -5.35 -18.70
C CYS A 893 7.25 -4.53 -17.41
N LYS A 894 8.34 -4.53 -16.65
CA LYS A 894 8.47 -3.73 -15.42
C LYS A 894 8.36 -2.23 -15.71
N THR A 895 9.21 -1.71 -16.59
CA THR A 895 9.25 -0.28 -16.95
C THR A 895 8.13 0.18 -17.90
N CYS A 896 7.06 -0.60 -18.05
CA CYS A 896 5.93 -0.19 -18.86
C CYS A 896 4.97 0.62 -18.00
N THR A 897 4.53 1.77 -18.50
CA THR A 897 3.30 2.33 -17.97
C THR A 897 2.12 1.51 -18.44
N PHE A 898 1.02 1.59 -17.71
CA PHE A 898 -0.26 0.95 -18.04
C PHE A 898 -0.78 1.30 -19.46
N LEU A 899 -0.13 2.24 -20.16
CA LEU A 899 -0.72 3.15 -21.12
C LEU A 899 -0.07 3.16 -22.52
N PRO A 900 1.01 2.38 -22.74
CA PRO A 900 1.25 1.80 -24.07
C PRO A 900 1.94 0.42 -24.04
N TRP A 901 1.63 -0.48 -23.09
CA TRP A 901 2.38 -1.74 -22.95
C TRP A 901 2.29 -2.64 -24.20
N ALA A 902 1.10 -2.84 -24.78
CA ALA A 902 0.95 -3.77 -25.90
C ALA A 902 1.59 -3.22 -27.18
N GLN A 903 2.58 -3.92 -27.74
CA GLN A 903 3.10 -3.61 -29.07
C GLN A 903 2.11 -4.01 -30.18
N THR A 904 1.29 -5.02 -29.93
CA THR A 904 0.33 -5.58 -30.89
C THR A 904 -1.00 -5.92 -30.26
N GLY A 905 -2.08 -5.87 -31.05
CA GLY A 905 -3.42 -6.28 -30.63
C GLY A 905 -3.95 -7.49 -31.40
N GLN A 906 -4.93 -8.19 -30.80
CA GLN A 906 -5.70 -9.23 -31.48
C GLN A 906 -7.16 -8.81 -31.61
N LEU A 907 -7.84 -9.16 -32.70
CA LEU A 907 -9.28 -8.89 -32.82
C LEU A 907 -10.09 -9.73 -31.83
N ALA A 908 -10.94 -9.06 -31.04
CA ALA A 908 -11.86 -9.69 -30.10
C ALA A 908 -13.26 -9.87 -30.70
N SER A 909 -13.76 -8.90 -31.46
CA SER A 909 -15.08 -9.01 -32.08
C SER A 909 -15.20 -8.22 -33.39
N VAL A 910 -16.07 -8.72 -34.27
CA VAL A 910 -16.42 -8.06 -35.53
C VAL A 910 -17.93 -8.17 -35.77
N THR A 911 -18.61 -7.03 -35.83
CA THR A 911 -20.03 -6.87 -36.15
C THR A 911 -20.20 -6.31 -37.56
N VAL A 912 -20.91 -7.06 -38.39
CA VAL A 912 -21.18 -6.72 -39.79
C VAL A 912 -22.61 -6.21 -39.92
N THR A 913 -22.77 -5.00 -40.45
CA THR A 913 -24.09 -4.41 -40.75
C THR A 913 -24.51 -4.80 -42.16
N VAL A 914 -25.73 -5.30 -42.31
CA VAL A 914 -26.37 -5.61 -43.60
C VAL A 914 -27.20 -4.40 -44.02
N VAL A 915 -26.91 -3.88 -45.23
CA VAL A 915 -27.57 -2.70 -45.77
C VAL A 915 -28.24 -3.05 -47.10
N ARG A 916 -29.55 -2.79 -47.21
CA ARG A 916 -30.33 -2.97 -48.44
C ARG A 916 -30.98 -1.64 -48.83
N HIS A 917 -30.83 -1.21 -50.08
CA HIS A 917 -31.34 0.08 -50.57
C HIS A 917 -31.00 1.31 -49.69
N ARG A 918 -29.83 1.30 -49.04
CA ARG A 918 -29.36 2.32 -48.06
C ARG A 918 -30.00 2.25 -46.66
N HIS A 919 -30.89 1.30 -46.40
CA HIS A 919 -31.47 1.05 -45.08
C HIS A 919 -30.71 -0.09 -44.38
N VAL A 920 -30.47 0.06 -43.08
CA VAL A 920 -29.95 -1.03 -42.25
C VAL A 920 -31.06 -2.04 -42.06
N ILE A 921 -30.81 -3.29 -42.44
CA ILE A 921 -31.78 -4.37 -42.29
C ILE A 921 -31.33 -5.41 -41.25
N GLY A 922 -30.13 -5.30 -40.71
CA GLY A 922 -29.65 -6.13 -39.61
C GLY A 922 -28.17 -5.93 -39.27
N GLN A 923 -27.77 -6.49 -38.14
CA GLN A 923 -26.37 -6.62 -37.71
C GLN A 923 -26.11 -8.08 -37.34
N VAL A 924 -24.95 -8.60 -37.73
CA VAL A 924 -24.58 -9.99 -37.49
C VAL A 924 -23.14 -10.04 -36.99
N ALA A 925 -22.90 -10.76 -35.90
CA ALA A 925 -21.55 -11.04 -35.42
C ALA A 925 -20.84 -11.99 -36.39
N ALA A 926 -19.62 -11.66 -36.78
CA ALA A 926 -18.77 -12.56 -37.53
C ALA A 926 -18.07 -13.54 -36.58
N THR A 927 -17.73 -14.72 -37.08
CA THR A 927 -16.99 -15.75 -36.35
C THR A 927 -15.52 -15.71 -36.75
N ARG A 928 -14.61 -15.83 -35.79
CA ARG A 928 -13.16 -15.96 -36.06
C ARG A 928 -12.89 -17.30 -36.74
N VAL A 929 -12.25 -17.27 -37.91
CA VAL A 929 -11.90 -18.46 -38.73
C VAL A 929 -10.40 -18.53 -39.04
N GLY A 930 -9.59 -17.76 -38.32
CA GLY A 930 -8.13 -17.68 -38.41
C GLY A 930 -7.62 -16.47 -37.63
N ALA A 931 -6.30 -16.38 -37.39
CA ALA A 931 -5.72 -15.35 -36.52
C ALA A 931 -6.18 -13.90 -36.86
N ARG A 932 -6.26 -13.59 -38.16
CA ARG A 932 -6.67 -12.28 -38.71
C ARG A 932 -7.92 -12.35 -39.59
N ARG A 933 -8.65 -13.47 -39.58
CA ARG A 933 -9.71 -13.78 -40.55
C ARG A 933 -11.05 -14.01 -39.86
N TRP A 934 -12.07 -13.28 -40.28
CA TRP A 934 -13.43 -13.33 -39.72
C TRP A 934 -14.45 -13.63 -40.81
N PHE A 935 -15.48 -14.40 -40.49
CA PHE A 935 -16.47 -14.89 -41.45
C PHE A 935 -17.89 -14.65 -40.96
N VAL A 936 -18.78 -14.27 -41.87
CA VAL A 936 -20.22 -14.16 -41.61
C VAL A 936 -21.00 -14.96 -42.66
N PRO A 937 -21.93 -15.86 -42.27
CA PRO A 937 -22.65 -16.74 -43.18
C PRO A 937 -23.81 -16.04 -43.91
N ILE A 938 -23.58 -14.83 -44.44
CA ILE A 938 -24.59 -14.09 -45.21
C ILE A 938 -24.30 -14.26 -46.71
N PRO A 939 -25.12 -15.01 -47.46
CA PRO A 939 -24.93 -15.22 -48.89
C PRO A 939 -25.16 -13.92 -49.68
N LYS A 940 -24.49 -13.81 -50.84
CA LYS A 940 -24.59 -12.63 -51.69
C LYS A 940 -25.95 -12.53 -52.39
N THR A 941 -26.70 -11.46 -52.12
CA THR A 941 -27.93 -11.09 -52.86
C THR A 941 -27.70 -9.85 -53.73
N LYS A 942 -28.56 -9.61 -54.74
CA LYS A 942 -28.37 -8.53 -55.75
C LYS A 942 -28.50 -7.10 -55.20
N HIS A 943 -29.04 -6.90 -53.99
CA HIS A 943 -29.41 -5.56 -53.48
C HIS A 943 -28.87 -5.24 -52.08
N GLU A 944 -28.05 -6.13 -51.53
CA GLU A 944 -27.43 -5.95 -50.21
C GLU A 944 -25.97 -5.57 -50.34
N HIS A 945 -25.49 -4.84 -49.34
CA HIS A 945 -24.07 -4.61 -49.11
C HIS A 945 -23.77 -4.83 -47.63
N LEU A 946 -22.65 -5.49 -47.37
CA LEU A 946 -22.13 -5.68 -46.03
C LEU A 946 -21.15 -4.57 -45.70
N VAL A 947 -21.27 -4.04 -44.49
CA VAL A 947 -20.42 -2.96 -43.98
C VAL A 947 -19.99 -3.31 -42.57
N VAL A 948 -18.68 -3.37 -42.33
CA VAL A 948 -18.15 -3.22 -40.97
C VAL A 948 -18.18 -1.73 -40.69
N ARG A 949 -19.11 -1.26 -39.87
CA ARG A 949 -19.25 0.17 -39.56
C ARG A 949 -18.11 0.65 -38.66
N HIS A 950 -17.99 1.96 -38.44
CA HIS A 950 -17.14 2.49 -37.37
C HIS A 950 -17.53 1.82 -36.04
N GLY A 951 -16.56 1.28 -35.29
CA GLY A 951 -16.83 0.51 -34.08
C GLY A 951 -17.27 -0.94 -34.32
N GLY A 952 -17.42 -1.34 -35.58
CA GLY A 952 -17.85 -2.69 -35.97
C GLY A 952 -16.74 -3.73 -35.92
N ALA A 953 -15.49 -3.35 -35.70
CA ALA A 953 -14.41 -4.27 -35.34
C ALA A 953 -13.72 -3.71 -34.11
N ARG A 954 -13.49 -4.57 -33.12
CA ARG A 954 -12.91 -4.27 -31.82
C ARG A 954 -11.81 -5.28 -31.52
N ASP A 955 -10.66 -4.81 -31.06
CA ASP A 955 -9.59 -5.67 -30.57
C ASP A 955 -9.72 -6.00 -29.08
N THR A 956 -8.84 -6.86 -28.59
CA THR A 956 -8.73 -7.29 -27.19
C THR A 956 -8.51 -6.12 -26.25
N TYR A 957 -7.96 -5.01 -26.74
CA TYR A 957 -7.74 -3.79 -25.96
C TYR A 957 -8.87 -2.77 -26.13
N GLY A 958 -9.91 -3.12 -26.87
CA GLY A 958 -11.04 -2.23 -27.14
C GLY A 958 -10.76 -1.14 -28.16
N GLU A 959 -9.61 -1.10 -28.82
CA GLU A 959 -9.47 -0.20 -29.95
C GLU A 959 -10.36 -0.67 -31.12
N ILE A 960 -10.86 0.29 -31.89
CA ILE A 960 -11.87 0.00 -32.92
C ILE A 960 -11.41 0.39 -34.32
N ASN A 961 -12.06 -0.19 -35.33
CA ASN A 961 -11.91 0.33 -36.68
C ASN A 961 -12.54 1.72 -36.79
N ARG A 962 -11.75 2.68 -37.25
CA ARG A 962 -12.21 4.07 -37.44
C ARG A 962 -13.01 4.25 -38.72
N TYR A 963 -12.64 3.52 -39.77
CA TYR A 963 -13.28 3.66 -41.06
C TYR A 963 -14.22 2.50 -41.32
N ALA A 964 -15.41 2.83 -41.81
CA ALA A 964 -16.32 1.81 -42.29
C ALA A 964 -15.72 1.14 -43.53
N ALA A 965 -15.73 -0.19 -43.57
CA ALA A 965 -15.30 -0.95 -44.74
C ALA A 965 -16.54 -1.57 -45.40
N ARG A 966 -16.81 -1.15 -46.64
CA ARG A 966 -17.89 -1.68 -47.47
C ARG A 966 -17.34 -2.80 -48.34
N VAL A 967 -17.97 -3.97 -48.32
CA VAL A 967 -17.47 -5.12 -49.08
C VAL A 967 -17.64 -4.90 -50.59
N HIS A 968 -16.51 -4.80 -51.30
CA HIS A 968 -16.48 -4.67 -52.76
C HIS A 968 -16.25 -6.03 -53.44
N PRO A 969 -16.96 -6.33 -54.54
CA PRO A 969 -16.71 -7.52 -55.32
C PRO A 969 -15.38 -7.38 -56.09
N GLY A 970 -14.41 -8.27 -55.83
CA GLY A 970 -13.38 -8.59 -56.84
C GLY A 970 -11.92 -8.23 -56.56
N ARG A 971 -11.51 -7.81 -55.35
CA ARG A 971 -10.06 -7.81 -55.04
C ARG A 971 -9.57 -9.25 -54.78
N GLN A 972 -8.36 -9.60 -55.19
CA GLN A 972 -7.68 -10.82 -54.72
C GLN A 972 -7.11 -10.59 -53.31
N PRO A 973 -7.02 -11.64 -52.46
CA PRO A 973 -6.38 -11.53 -51.15
C PRO A 973 -4.90 -11.17 -51.32
N PRO A 974 -4.29 -10.44 -50.37
CA PRO A 974 -2.84 -10.40 -50.29
C PRO A 974 -2.29 -11.83 -50.11
N PRO A 975 -1.09 -12.14 -50.65
CA PRO A 975 -0.46 -13.43 -50.43
C PRO A 975 -0.29 -13.70 -48.92
N PRO A 976 -0.36 -14.97 -48.49
CA PRO A 976 -0.08 -15.30 -47.10
C PRO A 976 1.36 -14.88 -46.74
N PRO A 977 1.62 -14.45 -45.48
CA PRO A 977 2.99 -14.30 -45.00
C PRO A 977 3.73 -15.64 -45.01
#